data_AF-A0ABD2PZ49-F1
#
_entry.id   AF-A0ABD2PZ49-F1
#
_cell.length_a   1.000
_cell.length_b   1.000
_cell.length_c   1.000
_cell.angle_alpha   90.00
_cell.angle_beta   90.00
_cell.angle_gamma   90.00
#
_symmetry.space_group_name_H-M   'P 1'
#
loop_
_entity.id
_entity.type
_entity.pdbx_description
1 polymer ?
#
loop_
_entity_poly.entity_id
_entity_poly.type
_entity_poly.pdbx_seq_one_letter_code
_entity_poly.pdbx_strand_id
1 'polypeptide(L)'
;MLKLKGKCILLNQLRYTNIPKALGPIDNVKFQEIEQDLLQKIVKYDANDHRLYEVQRRLVKQVQASIRTLYGLQPSVDKATISPEDRALLNEFFLKVSRFNETLFSYISSNLKIGEGVLPCFPSIYESLSKFHASLGNFSDYSNLMKWMSQDSVLKSPDIFIAGLETIGRSFTRQRMSRKQAEDLTNSLINDSFIDGINIFDHLYSYANQQDSIEKVRKSLDLTNYFVPVDRGLVTELAESSRPIFSTLLSEPFHGVNPFSNAFNSSQNLITAFKRQKAIELQGTVLIQPVVPSLSALDYWEPNKTNISKRRKDQLRASLLEEQKVWKKVLLHAFLDLLDRLKKTQRMRRMSPYSLLKILKPEQYVEIMVTMVDTIMADSSYQFASLNAVIRELGARCEHDCRIWELKQQGLIDVYESFYIRYAQQADSASIAQDSFRKLWFQACNEHSNEIAIIKERCRPWNQGLRFRVGRQLFQLMYDHLKFDENARRQSLLKNAPVEPRKEAPILYETERKIDNTCVQELKVHPKLAHWYSAADYPPLRFASVELPMLCPPVPRIDTGQAGYLFSSNYATDLIRQSTSERGSGQAIRDSVESIDSASFGEMYDALNCLSACPWQVNKEILSRVIELAQTSSDKNLSVIRPTEKPVSVNYKETRQLEETERKKVIREYFEKQKEYDESRSLWASSVYLLSIASKYKDETFYFPHSMDFRGRVYPCPPHFSYMGSDISRGILKFAKGVPLGEKGFDWLLIHLTNLSGLKKRASNTERLQFANSLMHEIEDSAENPFT
;
A
#
# COMPACT_ATOMS: atom_id res chain seq x y z
N MET A 1 49.70 7.30 46.34
CA MET A 1 49.71 8.78 46.37
C MET A 1 48.64 9.28 45.43
N LEU A 2 47.44 9.60 45.93
CA LEU A 2 47.07 10.95 46.37
C LEU A 2 47.11 11.98 45.24
N LYS A 3 45.93 12.21 44.64
CA LYS A 3 45.39 13.44 44.02
C LYS A 3 44.31 12.97 43.02
N LEU A 4 43.01 13.14 43.23
CA LEU A 4 42.31 14.29 43.81
C LEU A 4 41.06 13.83 44.57
N LYS A 5 41.10 14.03 45.89
CA LYS A 5 39.94 14.45 46.68
C LYS A 5 39.41 15.73 46.04
N GLY A 6 38.31 15.63 45.28
CA GLY A 6 37.74 16.80 44.59
C GLY A 6 36.40 16.59 43.90
N LYS A 7 35.75 15.42 43.99
CA LYS A 7 34.46 15.16 43.32
C LYS A 7 33.39 14.49 44.20
N CYS A 8 33.43 14.71 45.52
CA CYS A 8 32.32 14.37 46.42
C CYS A 8 31.46 15.58 46.84
N ILE A 9 31.77 16.79 46.35
CA ILE A 9 31.04 18.01 46.76
C ILE A 9 29.89 18.36 45.79
N LEU A 10 29.91 17.88 44.53
CA LEU A 10 28.79 18.13 43.60
C LEU A 10 27.58 17.18 43.80
N LEU A 11 27.77 16.06 44.51
CA LEU A 11 26.70 15.08 44.76
C LEU A 11 25.77 15.47 45.93
N ASN A 12 26.18 16.40 46.79
CA ASN A 12 25.33 16.91 47.88
C ASN A 12 24.54 18.16 47.49
N GLN A 13 24.90 18.87 46.41
CA GLN A 13 24.15 20.05 45.95
C GLN A 13 22.91 19.72 45.11
N LEU A 14 22.75 18.48 44.63
CA LEU A 14 21.54 18.02 43.95
C LEU A 14 20.47 17.43 44.90
N ARG A 15 20.73 17.40 46.21
CA ARG A 15 19.77 16.91 47.22
C ARG A 15 18.87 17.99 47.81
N TYR A 16 19.07 19.26 47.46
CA TYR A 16 18.30 20.37 48.00
C TYR A 16 18.00 21.42 46.92
N THR A 17 17.02 21.12 46.06
CA THR A 17 16.21 22.15 45.42
C THR A 17 14.75 21.90 45.82
N ASN A 18 14.34 22.57 46.90
CA ASN A 18 12.94 22.74 47.29
C ASN A 18 12.21 23.56 46.22
N ILE A 19 11.15 23.00 45.62
CA ILE A 19 10.11 23.78 44.93
C ILE A 19 8.73 23.15 45.32
N PRO A 20 7.70 23.97 45.59
CA PRO A 20 6.74 23.73 46.67
C PRO A 20 5.47 22.96 46.30
N LYS A 21 4.79 22.50 47.37
CA LYS A 21 3.41 22.00 47.41
C LYS A 21 2.43 23.02 46.80
N ALA A 22 1.88 22.70 45.64
CA ALA A 22 0.51 23.00 45.18
C ALA A 22 0.39 22.60 43.71
N LEU A 23 -0.78 22.06 43.31
CA LEU A 23 -1.49 22.27 42.03
C LEU A 23 -2.09 20.99 41.41
N GLY A 24 -3.26 21.18 40.80
CA GLY A 24 -4.10 20.19 40.10
C GLY A 24 -3.56 19.76 38.72
N PRO A 25 -4.43 19.55 37.71
CA PRO A 25 -4.14 18.66 36.58
C PRO A 25 -2.94 19.11 35.73
N ILE A 26 -2.00 18.17 35.61
CA ILE A 26 -0.95 17.95 34.59
C ILE A 26 -0.44 19.21 33.85
N ASP A 27 0.63 19.80 34.35
CA ASP A 27 1.36 20.86 33.64
C ASP A 27 2.40 20.26 32.68
N ASN A 28 2.01 20.08 31.41
CA ASN A 28 2.87 19.56 30.32
C ASN A 28 4.19 20.35 30.16
N VAL A 29 4.21 21.61 30.60
CA VAL A 29 5.39 22.49 30.53
C VAL A 29 6.53 21.95 31.40
N LYS A 30 6.24 21.49 32.62
CA LYS A 30 7.26 20.94 33.52
C LYS A 30 7.88 19.64 33.01
N PHE A 31 7.11 18.81 32.32
CA PHE A 31 7.63 17.58 31.72
C PHE A 31 8.59 17.90 30.56
N GLN A 32 8.22 18.85 29.70
CA GLN A 32 9.06 19.32 28.59
C GLN A 32 10.34 20.00 29.08
N GLU A 33 10.28 20.76 30.18
CA GLU A 33 11.47 21.36 30.82
C GLU A 33 12.44 20.29 31.34
N ILE A 34 11.92 19.25 32.01
CA ILE A 34 12.72 18.10 32.49
C ILE A 34 13.34 17.34 31.31
N GLU A 35 12.56 17.10 30.25
CA GLU A 35 13.02 16.47 29.02
C GLU A 35 14.16 17.25 28.35
N GLN A 36 14.01 18.57 28.20
CA GLN A 36 15.05 19.42 27.59
C GLN A 36 16.34 19.48 28.44
N ASP A 37 16.21 19.60 29.77
CA ASP A 37 17.37 19.62 30.67
C ASP A 37 18.15 18.28 30.63
N LEU A 38 17.43 17.16 30.55
CA LEU A 38 18.05 15.84 30.41
C LEU A 38 18.76 15.66 29.06
N LEU A 39 18.12 16.08 27.96
CA LEU A 39 18.72 16.03 26.62
C LEU A 39 20.00 16.89 26.55
N GLN A 40 19.99 18.10 27.12
CA GLN A 40 21.18 18.96 27.19
C GLN A 40 22.31 18.34 28.01
N LYS A 41 21.99 17.62 29.10
CA LYS A 41 22.98 16.90 29.91
C LYS A 41 23.60 15.72 29.16
N ILE A 42 22.84 15.06 28.27
CA ILE A 42 23.31 13.95 27.43
C ILE A 42 24.28 14.44 26.34
N VAL A 43 24.03 15.60 25.72
CA VAL A 43 24.90 16.18 24.66
C VAL A 43 26.33 16.44 25.14
N LYS A 44 26.55 16.64 26.45
CA LYS A 44 27.88 16.93 27.02
C LYS A 44 28.80 15.72 27.18
N TYR A 45 28.34 14.49 26.93
CA TYR A 45 29.15 13.28 27.07
C TYR A 45 29.71 12.81 25.72
N ASP A 46 31.03 12.60 25.66
CA ASP A 46 31.76 12.20 24.45
C ASP A 46 31.46 10.72 24.06
N ALA A 47 31.31 10.45 22.77
CA ALA A 47 30.73 9.22 22.20
C ALA A 47 31.57 7.94 22.41
N ASN A 48 32.78 8.05 22.93
CA ASN A 48 33.73 6.94 23.10
C ASN A 48 33.89 6.44 24.54
N ASP A 49 33.14 6.98 25.52
CA ASP A 49 33.29 6.60 26.93
C ASP A 49 32.32 5.46 27.31
N HIS A 50 32.85 4.27 27.65
CA HIS A 50 32.11 3.13 28.18
C HIS A 50 31.25 3.46 29.42
N ARG A 51 31.48 4.61 30.06
CA ARG A 51 30.68 5.13 31.18
C ARG A 51 29.30 5.66 30.77
N LEU A 52 29.02 5.89 29.48
CA LEU A 52 27.73 6.38 29.01
C LEU A 52 26.58 5.45 29.40
N TYR A 53 26.80 4.13 29.37
CA TYR A 53 25.80 3.12 29.73
C TYR A 53 25.46 3.14 31.22
N GLU A 54 26.45 3.33 32.10
CA GLU A 54 26.20 3.50 33.54
C GLU A 54 25.51 4.83 33.86
N VAL A 55 25.86 5.89 33.13
CA VAL A 55 25.21 7.20 33.24
C VAL A 55 23.75 7.11 32.78
N GLN A 56 23.46 6.43 31.66
CA GLN A 56 22.10 6.14 31.19
C GLN A 56 21.29 5.38 32.24
N ARG A 57 21.83 4.31 32.81
CA ARG A 57 21.16 3.51 33.86
C ARG A 57 20.86 4.32 35.11
N ARG A 58 21.74 5.24 35.49
CA ARG A 58 21.54 6.14 36.65
C ARG A 58 20.53 7.25 36.35
N LEU A 59 20.56 7.81 35.14
CA LEU A 59 19.61 8.84 34.70
C LEU A 59 18.18 8.28 34.66
N VAL A 60 17.96 7.11 34.04
CA VAL A 60 16.63 6.48 33.98
C VAL A 60 16.09 6.19 35.38
N LYS A 61 16.93 5.69 36.29
CA LYS A 61 16.55 5.47 37.69
C LYS A 61 16.25 6.77 38.44
N GLN A 62 17.01 7.84 38.19
CA GLN A 62 16.75 9.16 38.77
C GLN A 62 15.47 9.78 38.24
N VAL A 63 15.21 9.68 36.94
CA VAL A 63 13.97 10.17 36.31
C VAL A 63 12.77 9.41 36.86
N GLN A 64 12.85 8.08 36.93
CA GLN A 64 11.81 7.25 37.56
C GLN A 64 11.59 7.60 39.04
N ALA A 65 12.66 7.88 39.81
CA ALA A 65 12.56 8.25 41.21
C ALA A 65 11.99 9.67 41.42
N SER A 66 12.46 10.66 40.65
CA SER A 66 11.95 12.04 40.68
C SER A 66 10.49 12.09 40.28
N ILE A 67 10.09 11.32 39.27
CA ILE A 67 8.70 11.26 38.83
C ILE A 67 7.81 10.52 39.84
N ARG A 68 8.26 9.40 40.44
CA ARG A 68 7.54 8.75 41.55
C ARG A 68 7.33 9.68 42.74
N THR A 69 8.31 10.53 43.02
CA THR A 69 8.23 11.55 44.07
C THR A 69 7.26 12.67 43.68
N LEU A 70 7.26 13.08 42.42
CA LEU A 70 6.35 14.11 41.87
C LEU A 70 4.87 13.68 41.96
N TYR A 71 4.60 12.39 41.80
CA TYR A 71 3.25 11.81 41.82
C TYR A 71 2.88 11.07 43.12
N GLY A 72 3.72 11.13 44.16
CA GLY A 72 3.41 10.55 45.48
C GLY A 72 3.26 9.03 45.53
N LEU A 73 3.72 8.29 44.52
CA LEU A 73 3.53 6.85 44.40
C LEU A 73 4.49 6.08 45.34
N GLN A 74 3.93 5.46 46.39
CA GLN A 74 4.66 4.53 47.24
C GLN A 74 4.98 3.23 46.45
N PRO A 75 6.12 2.54 46.71
CA PRO A 75 6.54 1.36 45.94
C PRO A 75 5.61 0.13 46.06
N SER A 76 4.62 0.16 46.94
CA SER A 76 3.83 -1.01 47.35
C SER A 76 2.33 -0.71 47.48
N VAL A 77 1.72 -0.11 46.46
CA VAL A 77 0.26 0.04 46.42
C VAL A 77 -0.34 -1.10 45.62
N ASP A 78 -1.18 -1.91 46.27
CA ASP A 78 -2.03 -2.92 45.65
C ASP A 78 -2.91 -2.25 44.58
N LYS A 79 -2.86 -2.74 43.34
CA LYS A 79 -3.61 -2.21 42.18
C LYS A 79 -5.15 -2.24 42.36
N ALA A 80 -5.63 -2.88 43.42
CA ALA A 80 -7.05 -3.07 43.72
C ALA A 80 -7.75 -1.84 44.31
N THR A 81 -7.02 -0.82 44.77
CA THR A 81 -7.58 0.41 45.38
C THR A 81 -7.45 1.66 44.53
N ILE A 82 -6.98 1.54 43.28
CA ILE A 82 -6.72 2.69 42.40
C ILE A 82 -8.01 3.11 41.69
N SER A 83 -8.39 4.39 41.81
CA SER A 83 -9.58 4.93 41.14
C SER A 83 -9.43 4.89 39.61
N PRO A 84 -10.53 4.85 38.84
CA PRO A 84 -10.47 4.87 37.37
C PRO A 84 -9.70 6.08 36.81
N GLU A 85 -9.80 7.23 37.48
CA GLU A 85 -9.10 8.47 37.12
C GLU A 85 -7.58 8.34 37.34
N ASP A 86 -7.16 7.75 38.47
CA ASP A 86 -5.75 7.49 38.78
C ASP A 86 -5.14 6.44 37.82
N ARG A 87 -5.93 5.47 37.37
CA ARG A 87 -5.52 4.47 36.37
C ARG A 87 -5.34 5.09 34.98
N ALA A 88 -6.19 6.05 34.60
CA ALA A 88 -6.02 6.81 33.37
C ALA A 88 -4.76 7.69 33.40
N LEU A 89 -4.52 8.36 34.53
CA LEU A 89 -3.28 9.13 34.80
C LEU A 89 -2.02 8.25 34.74
N LEU A 90 -2.07 7.04 35.31
CA LEU A 90 -0.99 6.06 35.25
C LEU A 90 -0.73 5.58 33.81
N ASN A 91 -1.77 5.32 33.03
CA ASN A 91 -1.64 4.94 31.63
C ASN A 91 -1.06 6.07 30.77
N GLU A 92 -1.53 7.32 30.97
CA GLU A 92 -0.97 8.50 30.32
C GLU A 92 0.51 8.70 30.70
N PHE A 93 0.85 8.45 31.97
CA PHE A 93 2.22 8.46 32.48
C PHE A 93 3.11 7.41 31.78
N PHE A 94 2.67 6.15 31.69
CA PHE A 94 3.43 5.10 31.00
C PHE A 94 3.61 5.40 29.51
N LEU A 95 2.59 5.98 28.87
CA LEU A 95 2.65 6.41 27.47
C LEU A 95 3.69 7.53 27.27
N LYS A 96 3.71 8.55 28.15
CA LYS A 96 4.69 9.66 28.09
C LYS A 96 6.11 9.17 28.36
N VAL A 97 6.31 8.24 29.28
CA VAL A 97 7.62 7.61 29.54
C VAL A 97 8.08 6.76 28.35
N SER A 98 7.17 6.03 27.69
CA SER A 98 7.49 5.27 26.47
C SER A 98 7.94 6.19 25.35
N ARG A 99 7.20 7.30 25.10
CA ARG A 99 7.55 8.31 24.09
C ARG A 99 8.87 9.01 24.38
N PHE A 100 9.16 9.33 25.64
CA PHE A 100 10.46 9.88 26.03
C PHE A 100 11.59 8.88 25.77
N ASN A 101 11.39 7.60 26.09
CA ASN A 101 12.37 6.55 25.79
C ASN A 101 12.59 6.41 24.28
N GLU A 102 11.52 6.40 23.48
CA GLU A 102 11.61 6.35 22.01
C GLU A 102 12.35 7.56 21.43
N THR A 103 12.06 8.76 21.94
CA THR A 103 12.72 10.01 21.52
C THR A 103 14.19 10.01 21.90
N LEU A 104 14.52 9.55 23.11
CA LEU A 104 15.88 9.36 23.59
C LEU A 104 16.63 8.32 22.74
N PHE A 105 16.00 7.19 22.44
CA PHE A 105 16.56 6.15 21.56
C PHE A 105 16.78 6.66 20.14
N SER A 106 15.84 7.43 19.59
CA SER A 106 15.95 8.06 18.28
C SER A 106 17.10 9.06 18.26
N TYR A 107 17.17 9.96 19.25
CA TYR A 107 18.25 10.94 19.39
C TYR A 107 19.64 10.29 19.50
N ILE A 108 19.76 9.21 20.29
CA ILE A 108 20.98 8.41 20.43
C ILE A 108 21.36 7.74 19.10
N SER A 109 20.37 7.20 18.38
CA SER A 109 20.59 6.52 17.09
C SER A 109 21.05 7.47 15.98
N SER A 110 20.64 8.74 16.01
CA SER A 110 21.04 9.76 15.05
C SER A 110 22.39 10.42 15.36
N ASN A 111 22.87 10.39 16.61
CA ASN A 111 24.07 11.12 17.04
C ASN A 111 25.29 10.24 17.36
N LEU A 112 25.13 8.92 17.55
CA LEU A 112 26.27 8.01 17.68
C LEU A 112 26.75 7.56 16.30
N LYS A 113 27.94 8.02 15.88
CA LYS A 113 28.72 7.28 14.87
C LYS A 113 29.10 5.94 15.51
N ILE A 114 28.38 4.89 15.12
CA ILE A 114 28.59 3.53 15.62
C ILE A 114 30.02 3.11 15.26
N GLY A 115 30.93 3.21 16.23
CA GLY A 115 32.22 2.54 16.20
C GLY A 115 31.98 1.04 16.11
N GLU A 116 32.82 0.36 15.34
CA GLU A 116 32.75 -1.08 15.10
C GLU A 116 32.60 -1.86 16.42
N GLY A 117 31.49 -2.59 16.60
CA GLY A 117 31.46 -3.68 17.58
C GLY A 117 30.13 -4.04 18.24
N VAL A 118 29.17 -3.13 18.41
CA VAL A 118 27.91 -3.45 19.11
C VAL A 118 26.72 -2.86 18.35
N LEU A 119 26.01 -3.73 17.61
CA LEU A 119 24.67 -3.42 17.13
C LEU A 119 23.75 -3.39 18.37
N PRO A 120 23.01 -2.30 18.64
CA PRO A 120 21.93 -2.38 19.62
C PRO A 120 20.91 -3.42 19.14
N CYS A 121 20.80 -4.55 19.84
CA CYS A 121 19.82 -5.58 19.51
C CYS A 121 18.42 -5.08 19.84
N PHE A 122 17.60 -4.86 18.80
CA PHE A 122 16.22 -4.40 18.97
C PHE A 122 15.36 -5.50 19.64
N PRO A 123 14.47 -5.15 20.60
CA PRO A 123 13.57 -6.10 21.25
C PRO A 123 12.75 -6.95 20.26
N SER A 124 12.33 -6.37 19.14
CA SER A 124 11.58 -7.05 18.07
C SER A 124 12.33 -8.22 17.41
N ILE A 125 13.66 -8.21 17.44
CA ILE A 125 14.49 -9.32 16.97
C ILE A 125 14.39 -10.51 17.94
N TYR A 126 14.45 -10.23 19.25
CA TYR A 126 14.26 -11.26 20.28
C TYR A 126 12.85 -11.83 20.24
N GLU A 127 11.83 -11.00 20.01
CA GLU A 127 10.45 -11.46 19.81
C GLU A 127 10.36 -12.43 18.63
N SER A 128 10.89 -12.04 17.48
CA SER A 128 10.86 -12.86 16.26
C SER A 128 11.60 -14.20 16.43
N LEU A 129 12.78 -14.17 17.05
CA LEU A 129 13.54 -15.39 17.36
C LEU A 129 12.84 -16.26 18.40
N SER A 130 12.21 -15.66 19.42
CA SER A 130 11.42 -16.37 20.42
C SER A 130 10.26 -17.11 19.76
N LYS A 131 9.50 -16.43 18.88
CA LYS A 131 8.41 -17.03 18.10
C LYS A 131 8.92 -18.18 17.22
N PHE A 132 10.07 -18.01 16.58
CA PHE A 132 10.70 -19.07 15.78
C PHE A 132 11.08 -20.30 16.63
N HIS A 133 11.80 -20.12 17.72
CA HIS A 133 12.20 -21.23 18.60
C HIS A 133 10.98 -21.89 19.29
N ALA A 134 9.96 -21.09 19.59
CA ALA A 134 8.67 -21.57 20.05
C ALA A 134 8.04 -22.51 19.03
N SER A 135 7.92 -22.11 17.76
CA SER A 135 7.36 -22.97 16.71
C SER A 135 8.09 -24.32 16.57
N LEU A 136 9.41 -24.34 16.82
CA LEU A 136 10.22 -25.56 16.81
C LEU A 136 10.10 -26.41 18.08
N GLY A 137 9.55 -25.86 19.16
CA GLY A 137 9.49 -26.51 20.47
C GLY A 137 10.87 -26.87 21.01
N ASN A 138 11.85 -25.96 20.85
CA ASN A 138 13.20 -26.12 21.39
C ASN A 138 13.41 -25.20 22.60
N PHE A 139 13.18 -25.73 23.80
CA PHE A 139 13.35 -24.99 25.04
C PHE A 139 14.81 -24.59 25.33
N SER A 140 15.79 -25.37 24.88
CA SER A 140 17.22 -25.06 25.11
C SER A 140 17.61 -23.77 24.40
N ASP A 141 17.24 -23.63 23.13
CA ASP A 141 17.52 -22.43 22.35
C ASP A 141 16.75 -21.21 22.87
N TYR A 142 15.48 -21.40 23.25
CA TYR A 142 14.71 -20.35 23.91
C TYR A 142 15.36 -19.89 25.23
N SER A 143 15.83 -20.82 26.07
CA SER A 143 16.56 -20.50 27.30
C SER A 143 17.85 -19.71 27.03
N ASN A 144 18.59 -20.06 25.98
CA ASN A 144 19.79 -19.33 25.57
C ASN A 144 19.44 -17.91 25.07
N LEU A 145 18.34 -17.77 24.33
CA LEU A 145 17.83 -16.46 23.88
C LEU A 145 17.47 -15.56 25.08
N MET A 146 16.82 -16.10 26.11
CA MET A 146 16.49 -15.37 27.33
C MET A 146 17.74 -14.93 28.11
N LYS A 147 18.82 -15.74 28.09
CA LYS A 147 20.13 -15.34 28.65
C LYS A 147 20.74 -14.19 27.88
N TRP A 148 20.76 -14.26 26.54
CA TRP A 148 21.28 -13.18 25.69
C TRP A 148 20.47 -11.88 25.88
N MET A 149 19.15 -11.98 25.96
CA MET A 149 18.27 -10.84 26.22
C MET A 149 18.58 -10.19 27.58
N SER A 150 18.86 -10.99 28.61
CA SER A 150 19.26 -10.50 29.93
C SER A 150 20.65 -9.83 29.91
N GLN A 151 21.59 -10.36 29.12
CA GLN A 151 22.91 -9.77 28.91
C GLN A 151 22.82 -8.43 28.19
N ASP A 152 21.97 -8.35 27.16
CA ASP A 152 21.74 -7.16 26.34
C ASP A 152 20.77 -6.17 27.01
N SER A 153 20.30 -6.48 28.23
CA SER A 153 19.38 -5.64 29.02
C SER A 153 18.08 -5.26 28.31
N VAL A 154 17.59 -6.16 27.45
CA VAL A 154 16.31 -6.03 26.76
C VAL A 154 15.18 -6.49 27.70
N LEU A 155 14.13 -5.67 27.81
CA LEU A 155 12.96 -6.00 28.62
C LEU A 155 12.13 -7.09 27.95
N LYS A 156 11.53 -7.97 28.76
CA LYS A 156 10.56 -8.97 28.29
C LYS A 156 9.31 -8.26 27.77
N SER A 157 8.90 -8.59 26.55
CA SER A 157 7.61 -8.19 26.02
C SER A 157 6.59 -9.32 26.15
N PRO A 158 5.27 -9.02 26.05
CA PRO A 158 4.22 -10.04 26.08
C PRO A 158 4.42 -11.16 25.05
N ASP A 159 4.92 -10.81 23.85
CA ASP A 159 5.20 -11.76 22.76
C ASP A 159 6.28 -12.78 23.13
N ILE A 160 7.35 -12.35 23.80
CA ILE A 160 8.42 -13.24 24.27
C ILE A 160 7.87 -14.19 25.33
N PHE A 161 7.06 -13.67 26.25
CA PHE A 161 6.41 -14.48 27.29
C PHE A 161 5.52 -15.58 26.68
N ILE A 162 4.67 -15.22 25.73
CA ILE A 162 3.78 -16.16 25.04
C ILE A 162 4.55 -17.19 24.23
N ALA A 163 5.65 -16.79 23.58
CA ALA A 163 6.57 -17.72 22.93
C ALA A 163 7.16 -18.73 23.93
N GLY A 164 7.46 -18.31 25.15
CA GLY A 164 7.88 -19.19 26.24
C GLY A 164 6.82 -20.24 26.59
N LEU A 165 5.57 -19.82 26.80
CA LEU A 165 4.45 -20.73 27.07
C LEU A 165 4.24 -21.72 25.92
N GLU A 166 4.28 -21.25 24.68
CA GLU A 166 4.18 -22.14 23.50
C GLU A 166 5.33 -23.15 23.47
N THR A 167 6.56 -22.70 23.74
CA THR A 167 7.75 -23.56 23.73
C THR A 167 7.61 -24.68 24.77
N ILE A 168 7.13 -24.37 25.97
CA ILE A 168 6.87 -25.34 27.05
C ILE A 168 5.76 -26.30 26.62
N GLY A 169 4.61 -25.77 26.18
CA GLY A 169 3.48 -26.59 25.73
C GLY A 169 3.82 -27.54 24.59
N ARG A 170 4.63 -27.10 23.61
CA ARG A 170 5.14 -27.94 22.51
C ARG A 170 6.12 -29.00 22.99
N SER A 171 7.05 -28.62 23.86
CA SER A 171 8.05 -29.54 24.41
C SER A 171 7.39 -30.61 25.27
N PHE A 172 6.38 -30.24 26.05
CA PHE A 172 5.55 -31.14 26.83
C PHE A 172 4.72 -32.08 25.95
N THR A 173 4.03 -31.54 24.94
CA THR A 173 3.24 -32.34 23.97
C THR A 173 4.11 -33.37 23.23
N ARG A 174 5.36 -33.03 22.94
CA ARG A 174 6.34 -33.92 22.28
C ARG A 174 7.10 -34.83 23.25
N GLN A 175 6.69 -34.90 24.52
CA GLN A 175 7.33 -35.71 25.58
C GLN A 175 8.83 -35.40 25.79
N ARG A 176 9.29 -34.19 25.42
CA ARG A 176 10.68 -33.74 25.65
C ARG A 176 10.90 -33.18 27.05
N MET A 177 9.83 -33.06 27.85
CA MET A 177 9.81 -32.46 29.17
C MET A 177 8.82 -33.21 30.06
N SER A 178 9.17 -33.46 31.32
CA SER A 178 8.24 -34.07 32.28
C SER A 178 7.16 -33.07 32.72
N ARG A 179 6.02 -33.59 33.18
CA ARG A 179 4.90 -32.77 33.69
C ARG A 179 5.34 -31.79 34.79
N LYS A 180 6.09 -32.29 35.78
CA LYS A 180 6.61 -31.47 36.89
C LYS A 180 7.52 -30.34 36.39
N GLN A 181 8.41 -30.63 35.44
CA GLN A 181 9.28 -29.60 34.85
C GLN A 181 8.48 -28.54 34.07
N ALA A 182 7.44 -28.95 33.34
CA ALA A 182 6.58 -28.03 32.60
C ALA A 182 5.75 -27.14 33.54
N GLU A 183 5.22 -27.71 34.63
CA GLU A 183 4.52 -27.00 35.70
C GLU A 183 5.43 -25.97 36.38
N ASP A 184 6.63 -26.37 36.81
CA ASP A 184 7.60 -25.49 37.48
C ASP A 184 8.02 -24.30 36.58
N LEU A 185 8.27 -24.57 35.29
CA LEU A 185 8.67 -23.54 34.33
C LEU A 185 7.50 -22.60 33.97
N THR A 186 6.30 -23.12 33.84
CA THR A 186 5.10 -22.29 33.59
C THR A 186 4.83 -21.37 34.77
N ASN A 187 4.88 -21.90 36.00
CA ASN A 187 4.73 -21.10 37.22
C ASN A 187 5.83 -20.04 37.35
N SER A 188 7.07 -20.36 37.00
CA SER A 188 8.19 -19.41 36.98
C SER A 188 7.96 -18.25 35.99
N LEU A 189 7.38 -18.55 34.82
CA LEU A 189 7.00 -17.53 33.86
C LEU A 189 5.82 -16.70 34.37
N ILE A 190 4.75 -17.31 34.92
CA ILE A 190 3.55 -16.62 35.40
C ILE A 190 3.82 -15.70 36.60
N ASN A 191 4.69 -16.10 37.52
CA ASN A 191 5.03 -15.32 38.72
C ASN A 191 5.84 -14.04 38.43
N ASP A 192 6.20 -13.79 37.17
CA ASP A 192 6.79 -12.53 36.75
C ASP A 192 5.69 -11.44 36.71
N SER A 193 5.75 -10.46 37.61
CA SER A 193 4.74 -9.39 37.86
C SER A 193 4.27 -8.54 36.65
N PHE A 194 4.77 -8.85 35.45
CA PHE A 194 4.48 -8.20 34.18
C PHE A 194 3.21 -8.70 33.49
N ILE A 195 2.61 -9.82 33.93
CA ILE A 195 1.61 -10.58 33.15
C ILE A 195 0.14 -10.23 33.46
N ASP A 196 -0.12 -9.49 34.54
CA ASP A 196 -1.48 -9.08 34.89
C ASP A 196 -2.11 -8.17 33.82
N GLY A 197 -3.16 -8.67 33.16
CA GLY A 197 -3.94 -7.94 32.16
C GLY A 197 -3.49 -8.13 30.69
N ILE A 198 -2.55 -9.03 30.42
CA ILE A 198 -2.15 -9.36 29.04
C ILE A 198 -3.22 -10.24 28.39
N ASN A 199 -3.75 -9.81 27.24
CA ASN A 199 -4.60 -10.65 26.40
C ASN A 199 -3.73 -11.58 25.54
N ILE A 200 -3.69 -12.86 25.89
CA ILE A 200 -2.88 -13.86 25.19
C ILE A 200 -3.28 -14.00 23.72
N PHE A 201 -4.56 -13.83 23.39
CA PHE A 201 -5.05 -13.94 22.02
C PHE A 201 -4.53 -12.82 21.11
N ASP A 202 -4.47 -11.58 21.62
CA ASP A 202 -4.01 -10.40 20.86
C ASP A 202 -2.56 -10.53 20.37
N HIS A 203 -1.73 -11.23 21.13
CA HIS A 203 -0.32 -11.41 20.82
C HIS A 203 -0.06 -12.66 19.95
N LEU A 204 -0.90 -13.69 20.09
CA LEU A 204 -0.82 -14.90 19.27
C LEU A 204 -1.22 -14.68 17.81
N TYR A 205 -1.87 -13.57 17.46
CA TYR A 205 -2.20 -13.21 16.06
C TYR A 205 -0.97 -13.16 15.13
N SER A 206 0.20 -12.85 15.68
CA SER A 206 1.46 -12.77 14.91
C SER A 206 2.10 -14.13 14.58
N TYR A 207 1.53 -15.25 15.06
CA TYR A 207 2.12 -16.57 14.92
C TYR A 207 1.70 -17.26 13.62
N ALA A 208 2.62 -18.03 13.02
CA ALA A 208 2.39 -18.66 11.72
C ALA A 208 1.35 -19.79 11.73
N ASN A 209 1.09 -20.42 12.87
CA ASN A 209 0.09 -21.48 13.02
C ASN A 209 -0.69 -21.29 14.32
N GLN A 210 -1.50 -20.22 14.35
CA GLN A 210 -2.13 -19.71 15.56
C GLN A 210 -2.95 -20.77 16.30
N GLN A 211 -3.76 -21.60 15.62
CA GLN A 211 -4.58 -22.61 16.31
C GLN A 211 -3.72 -23.64 17.06
N ASP A 212 -2.66 -24.14 16.41
CA ASP A 212 -1.72 -25.06 17.04
C ASP A 212 -0.92 -24.38 18.16
N SER A 213 -0.50 -23.12 17.97
CA SER A 213 0.14 -22.31 19.01
C SER A 213 -0.77 -22.04 20.21
N ILE A 214 -2.05 -21.67 19.99
CA ILE A 214 -3.07 -21.49 21.03
C ILE A 214 -3.24 -22.79 21.80
N GLU A 215 -3.40 -23.92 21.10
CA GLU A 215 -3.54 -25.22 21.76
C GLU A 215 -2.32 -25.53 22.64
N LYS A 216 -1.11 -25.17 22.19
CA LYS A 216 0.10 -25.46 22.98
C LYS A 216 0.27 -24.50 24.14
N VAL A 217 0.02 -23.21 23.96
CA VAL A 217 -0.01 -22.23 25.05
C VAL A 217 -1.05 -22.65 26.08
N ARG A 218 -2.26 -23.01 25.65
CA ARG A 218 -3.31 -23.55 26.50
C ARG A 218 -2.86 -24.81 27.24
N LYS A 219 -2.24 -25.78 26.56
CA LYS A 219 -1.67 -26.96 27.22
C LYS A 219 -0.62 -26.64 28.27
N SER A 220 0.14 -25.55 28.11
CA SER A 220 1.07 -25.09 29.14
C SER A 220 0.31 -24.48 30.32
N LEU A 221 -0.70 -23.66 30.05
CA LEU A 221 -1.50 -22.97 31.07
C LEU A 221 -2.41 -23.93 31.84
N ASP A 222 -2.98 -24.95 31.19
CA ASP A 222 -3.82 -26.00 31.80
C ASP A 222 -3.05 -26.84 32.85
N LEU A 223 -1.71 -26.78 32.84
CA LEU A 223 -0.87 -27.35 33.89
C LEU A 223 -0.92 -26.50 35.19
N THR A 224 -1.54 -25.33 35.16
CA THR A 224 -1.65 -24.36 36.25
C THR A 224 -3.12 -23.93 36.44
N ASN A 225 -3.53 -23.60 37.67
CA ASN A 225 -4.94 -23.24 37.96
C ASN A 225 -5.33 -21.79 37.59
N TYR A 226 -4.62 -21.13 36.67
CA TYR A 226 -4.68 -19.68 36.45
C TYR A 226 -5.49 -19.21 35.22
N PHE A 227 -6.28 -20.06 34.56
CA PHE A 227 -6.99 -19.67 33.34
C PHE A 227 -8.51 -19.50 33.53
N VAL A 228 -9.03 -18.32 33.22
CA VAL A 228 -10.47 -18.06 33.02
C VAL A 228 -10.67 -17.61 31.57
N PRO A 229 -11.39 -18.38 30.73
CA PRO A 229 -11.75 -17.94 29.38
C PRO A 229 -12.70 -16.74 29.47
N VAL A 230 -12.38 -15.64 28.80
CA VAL A 230 -13.31 -14.52 28.59
C VAL A 230 -13.81 -14.59 27.16
N ASP A 231 -15.11 -14.80 27.00
CA ASP A 231 -15.76 -14.83 25.69
C ASP A 231 -16.01 -13.38 25.23
N ARG A 232 -15.14 -12.84 24.37
CA ARG A 232 -15.37 -11.56 23.69
C ARG A 232 -15.65 -11.84 22.22
N GLY A 233 -16.92 -11.75 21.83
CA GLY A 233 -17.28 -11.68 20.41
C GLY A 233 -16.73 -10.39 19.78
N LEU A 234 -16.33 -10.44 18.51
CA LEU A 234 -15.90 -9.25 17.73
C LEU A 234 -16.96 -8.14 17.71
N VAL A 235 -18.23 -8.51 17.92
CA VAL A 235 -19.40 -7.61 17.91
C VAL A 235 -19.35 -6.58 19.05
N THR A 236 -18.61 -6.85 20.13
CA THR A 236 -18.59 -6.00 21.33
C THR A 236 -17.73 -4.73 21.21
N GLU A 237 -16.95 -4.56 20.13
CA GLU A 237 -16.08 -3.39 19.91
C GLU A 237 -16.71 -2.28 19.06
N LEU A 238 -17.95 -2.47 18.59
CA LEU A 238 -18.73 -1.39 18.01
C LEU A 238 -19.20 -0.47 19.13
N ALA A 239 -18.29 0.30 19.71
CA ALA A 239 -18.65 1.36 20.64
C ALA A 239 -19.66 2.28 19.94
N GLU A 240 -20.87 2.33 20.47
CA GLU A 240 -21.88 3.28 20.00
C GLU A 240 -21.34 4.68 20.25
N SER A 241 -21.37 5.51 19.20
CA SER A 241 -20.82 6.85 19.27
C SER A 241 -21.60 7.69 20.27
N SER A 242 -20.90 8.21 21.28
CA SER A 242 -21.45 9.19 22.22
C SER A 242 -21.48 10.61 21.63
N ARG A 243 -21.11 10.80 20.35
CA ARG A 243 -21.03 12.13 19.72
C ARG A 243 -22.44 12.64 19.36
N PRO A 244 -22.82 13.87 19.78
CA PRO A 244 -24.18 14.40 19.59
C PRO A 244 -24.69 14.46 18.14
N ILE A 245 -23.80 14.74 17.18
CA ILE A 245 -24.15 14.79 15.74
C ILE A 245 -24.56 13.40 15.24
N PHE A 246 -23.90 12.35 15.72
CA PHE A 246 -24.12 10.98 15.25
C PHE A 246 -25.20 10.26 16.04
N SER A 247 -25.41 10.59 17.32
CA SER A 247 -26.54 10.05 18.08
C SER A 247 -27.88 10.43 17.47
N THR A 248 -27.99 11.61 16.85
CA THR A 248 -29.18 12.04 16.09
C THR A 248 -29.36 11.23 14.80
N LEU A 249 -28.27 10.98 14.06
CA LEU A 249 -28.29 10.15 12.84
C LEU A 249 -28.59 8.67 13.12
N LEU A 250 -28.14 8.15 14.26
CA LEU A 250 -28.32 6.75 14.68
C LEU A 250 -29.68 6.51 15.37
N SER A 251 -30.35 7.55 15.86
CA SER A 251 -31.66 7.44 16.54
C SER A 251 -32.85 7.52 15.60
N GLU A 252 -32.67 8.01 14.38
CA GLU A 252 -33.68 7.98 13.31
C GLU A 252 -33.62 6.63 12.58
N PRO A 253 -34.61 5.74 12.73
CA PRO A 253 -34.66 4.50 11.94
C PRO A 253 -34.83 4.85 10.47
N PHE A 254 -33.86 4.50 9.63
CA PHE A 254 -34.00 4.69 8.20
C PHE A 254 -34.99 3.67 7.65
N HIS A 255 -36.19 4.16 7.37
CA HIS A 255 -37.20 3.42 6.63
C HIS A 255 -36.83 3.47 5.14
N GLY A 256 -36.04 2.51 4.66
CA GLY A 256 -35.61 2.50 3.26
C GLY A 256 -35.14 1.15 2.74
N VAL A 257 -35.35 0.94 1.44
CA VAL A 257 -34.75 -0.17 0.67
C VAL A 257 -33.25 0.11 0.54
N ASN A 258 -32.40 -0.89 0.79
CA ASN A 258 -30.96 -0.78 0.59
C ASN A 258 -30.66 -0.21 -0.82
N PRO A 259 -30.09 1.00 -0.95
CA PRO A 259 -29.87 1.62 -2.27
C PRO A 259 -28.78 0.90 -3.06
N PHE A 260 -27.98 0.06 -2.41
CA PHE A 260 -26.87 -0.69 -3.01
C PHE A 260 -27.22 -2.15 -3.34
N SER A 261 -28.40 -2.65 -2.93
CA SER A 261 -28.85 -4.02 -3.20
C SER A 261 -29.26 -4.26 -4.64
N ASN A 262 -29.33 -5.55 -5.03
CA ASN A 262 -29.75 -6.02 -6.35
C ASN A 262 -28.91 -5.42 -7.48
N ALA A 263 -27.63 -5.11 -7.22
CA ALA A 263 -26.69 -4.68 -8.25
C ALA A 263 -26.39 -5.83 -9.25
N PHE A 264 -26.63 -7.06 -8.81
CA PHE A 264 -26.55 -8.28 -9.60
C PHE A 264 -27.93 -8.93 -9.69
N ASN A 265 -28.24 -9.51 -10.85
CA ASN A 265 -29.52 -10.20 -11.06
C ASN A 265 -29.70 -11.47 -10.20
N SER A 266 -28.60 -12.02 -9.66
CA SER A 266 -28.63 -13.21 -8.81
C SER A 266 -27.40 -13.26 -7.91
N SER A 267 -27.53 -13.94 -6.77
CA SER A 267 -26.40 -14.24 -5.87
C SER A 267 -25.29 -15.01 -6.58
N GLN A 268 -25.63 -15.87 -7.55
CA GLN A 268 -24.64 -16.60 -8.35
C GLN A 268 -23.79 -15.68 -9.24
N ASN A 269 -24.38 -14.61 -9.78
CA ASN A 269 -23.65 -13.62 -10.57
C ASN A 269 -22.67 -12.82 -9.68
N LEU A 270 -23.10 -12.45 -8.46
CA LEU A 270 -22.22 -11.83 -7.46
C LEU A 270 -21.03 -12.72 -7.10
N ILE A 271 -21.27 -14.01 -6.83
CA ILE A 271 -20.20 -14.98 -6.54
C ILE A 271 -19.26 -15.13 -7.74
N THR A 272 -19.80 -15.15 -8.96
CA THR A 272 -19.01 -15.23 -10.19
C THR A 272 -18.13 -13.98 -10.34
N ALA A 273 -18.68 -12.79 -10.08
CA ALA A 273 -17.93 -11.54 -10.11
C ALA A 273 -16.82 -11.50 -9.05
N PHE A 274 -17.09 -11.97 -7.83
CA PHE A 274 -16.09 -12.17 -6.79
C PHE A 274 -14.97 -13.11 -7.24
N LYS A 275 -15.28 -14.29 -7.78
CA LYS A 275 -14.26 -15.25 -8.24
C LYS A 275 -13.36 -14.65 -9.33
N ARG A 276 -13.94 -13.83 -10.21
CA ARG A 276 -13.19 -13.08 -11.23
C ARG A 276 -12.30 -12.00 -10.61
N GLN A 277 -12.81 -11.23 -9.64
CA GLN A 277 -12.01 -10.25 -8.89
C GLN A 277 -10.85 -10.92 -8.15
N LYS A 278 -11.12 -12.02 -7.44
CA LYS A 278 -10.11 -12.84 -6.77
C LYS A 278 -9.03 -13.28 -7.76
N ALA A 279 -9.40 -13.81 -8.92
CA ALA A 279 -8.43 -14.23 -9.93
C ALA A 279 -7.55 -13.07 -10.43
N ILE A 280 -8.14 -11.88 -10.64
CA ILE A 280 -7.43 -10.66 -11.03
C ILE A 280 -6.40 -10.25 -9.97
N GLU A 281 -6.79 -10.23 -8.70
CA GLU A 281 -5.92 -9.82 -7.60
C GLU A 281 -4.82 -10.83 -7.31
N LEU A 282 -5.11 -12.13 -7.41
CA LEU A 282 -4.11 -13.19 -7.26
C LEU A 282 -3.08 -13.23 -8.41
N GLN A 283 -3.42 -12.67 -9.57
CA GLN A 283 -2.50 -12.47 -10.69
C GLN A 283 -1.68 -11.17 -10.54
N GLY A 284 -2.17 -10.21 -9.75
CA GLY A 284 -1.52 -8.92 -9.49
C GLY A 284 -1.58 -7.91 -10.63
N THR A 285 -1.58 -8.38 -11.88
CA THR A 285 -1.54 -7.56 -13.10
C THR A 285 -2.63 -7.97 -14.10
N VAL A 286 -3.28 -6.99 -14.71
CA VAL A 286 -4.27 -7.16 -15.78
C VAL A 286 -3.74 -6.60 -17.11
N LEU A 287 -3.90 -7.38 -18.18
CA LEU A 287 -3.59 -6.96 -19.55
C LEU A 287 -4.86 -6.51 -20.26
N ILE A 288 -4.83 -5.31 -20.84
CA ILE A 288 -5.96 -4.70 -21.56
C ILE A 288 -5.50 -4.30 -22.97
N GLN A 289 -6.26 -4.70 -23.98
CA GLN A 289 -5.99 -4.27 -25.36
C GLN A 289 -6.39 -2.79 -25.53
N PRO A 290 -5.53 -1.96 -26.14
CA PRO A 290 -5.90 -0.58 -26.43
C PRO A 290 -7.04 -0.55 -27.46
N VAL A 291 -8.07 0.25 -27.21
CA VAL A 291 -9.23 0.42 -28.13
C VAL A 291 -9.05 1.55 -29.15
N VAL A 292 -8.02 2.37 -28.92
CA VAL A 292 -7.57 3.46 -29.79
C VAL A 292 -6.05 3.34 -29.94
N PRO A 293 -5.44 3.88 -31.02
CA PRO A 293 -4.00 3.78 -31.23
C PRO A 293 -3.17 4.20 -30.02
N SER A 294 -2.24 3.35 -29.60
CA SER A 294 -1.33 3.66 -28.49
C SER A 294 -0.30 4.73 -28.89
N LEU A 295 0.33 5.38 -27.90
CA LEU A 295 1.38 6.37 -28.15
C LEU A 295 2.55 5.83 -28.98
N SER A 296 2.96 4.59 -28.73
CA SER A 296 4.05 3.94 -29.47
C SER A 296 3.64 3.61 -30.90
N ALA A 297 2.36 3.45 -31.19
CA ALA A 297 1.88 3.40 -32.56
C ALA A 297 2.00 4.78 -33.22
N LEU A 298 1.60 5.86 -32.54
CA LEU A 298 1.56 7.22 -33.07
C LEU A 298 2.94 7.83 -33.40
N ASP A 299 3.96 7.62 -32.56
CA ASP A 299 5.32 8.14 -32.82
C ASP A 299 5.96 7.57 -34.11
N TYR A 300 5.46 6.43 -34.60
CA TYR A 300 5.91 5.76 -35.82
C TYR A 300 4.77 5.60 -36.84
N TRP A 301 3.61 6.19 -36.58
CA TRP A 301 2.46 6.17 -37.47
C TRP A 301 2.69 7.21 -38.55
N GLU A 302 3.17 6.75 -39.70
CA GLU A 302 3.14 7.55 -40.91
C GLU A 302 1.79 7.29 -41.62
N PRO A 303 0.95 8.32 -41.84
CA PRO A 303 -0.38 8.18 -42.45
C PRO A 303 -0.38 7.44 -43.80
N ASN A 304 0.77 7.41 -44.48
CA ASN A 304 0.93 6.92 -45.85
C ASN A 304 1.83 5.67 -45.99
N LYS A 305 2.30 5.04 -44.90
CA LYS A 305 3.02 3.75 -44.99
C LYS A 305 2.07 2.58 -44.75
N THR A 306 2.04 1.69 -45.74
CA THR A 306 1.25 0.45 -45.79
C THR A 306 1.06 -0.19 -44.42
N ASN A 307 -0.20 -0.24 -43.98
CA ASN A 307 -0.64 -0.98 -42.80
C ASN A 307 0.02 -2.37 -42.82
N ILE A 308 0.96 -2.64 -41.92
CA ILE A 308 1.61 -3.94 -41.82
C ILE A 308 0.50 -4.96 -41.61
N SER A 309 0.33 -5.89 -42.57
CA SER A 309 -0.74 -6.90 -42.50
C SER A 309 -0.72 -7.60 -41.14
N LYS A 310 -1.89 -7.93 -40.57
CA LYS A 310 -2.00 -8.64 -39.29
C LYS A 310 -1.04 -9.83 -39.18
N ARG A 311 -0.94 -10.63 -40.25
CA ARG A 311 0.00 -11.77 -40.36
C ARG A 311 1.47 -11.39 -40.10
N ARG A 312 1.93 -10.24 -40.59
CA ARG A 312 3.30 -9.75 -40.38
C ARG A 312 3.51 -9.24 -38.94
N LYS A 313 2.50 -8.59 -38.34
CA LYS A 313 2.55 -8.22 -36.92
C LYS A 313 2.65 -9.46 -36.04
N ASP A 314 1.86 -10.50 -36.34
CA ASP A 314 1.91 -11.78 -35.63
C ASP A 314 3.28 -12.47 -35.76
N GLN A 315 3.92 -12.41 -36.93
CA GLN A 315 5.28 -12.92 -37.14
C GLN A 315 6.33 -12.15 -36.32
N LEU A 316 6.25 -10.81 -36.31
CA LEU A 316 7.13 -9.95 -35.51
C LEU A 316 6.96 -10.23 -34.01
N ARG A 317 5.72 -10.41 -33.56
CA ARG A 317 5.40 -10.78 -32.18
C ARG A 317 5.94 -12.15 -31.82
N ALA A 318 5.76 -13.15 -32.68
CA ALA A 318 6.29 -14.50 -32.45
C ALA A 318 7.82 -14.47 -32.30
N SER A 319 8.52 -13.77 -33.19
CA SER A 319 9.97 -13.62 -33.11
C SER A 319 10.42 -12.87 -31.84
N LEU A 320 9.65 -11.89 -31.38
CA LEU A 320 9.94 -11.16 -30.14
C LEU A 320 9.79 -12.07 -28.91
N LEU A 321 8.74 -12.90 -28.87
CA LEU A 321 8.53 -13.87 -27.80
C LEU A 321 9.61 -14.95 -27.77
N GLU A 322 10.15 -15.35 -28.93
CA GLU A 322 11.33 -16.23 -28.97
C GLU A 322 12.58 -15.56 -28.37
N GLU A 323 12.80 -14.27 -28.66
CA GLU A 323 13.91 -13.52 -28.05
C GLU A 323 13.70 -13.38 -26.52
N GLN A 324 12.48 -13.16 -26.06
CA GLN A 324 12.16 -13.19 -24.62
C GLN A 324 12.46 -14.55 -23.97
N LYS A 325 12.29 -15.69 -24.67
CA LYS A 325 12.69 -16.99 -24.13
C LYS A 325 14.21 -17.09 -23.92
N VAL A 326 15.01 -16.45 -24.78
CA VAL A 326 16.46 -16.34 -24.58
C VAL A 326 16.75 -15.54 -23.31
N TRP A 327 16.06 -14.42 -23.10
CA TRP A 327 16.19 -13.60 -21.88
C TRP A 327 15.85 -14.41 -20.62
N LYS A 328 14.77 -15.19 -20.64
CA LYS A 328 14.37 -16.04 -19.51
C LYS A 328 15.47 -17.04 -19.14
N LYS A 329 16.10 -17.68 -20.13
CA LYS A 329 17.22 -18.61 -19.89
C LYS A 329 18.43 -17.90 -19.29
N VAL A 330 18.84 -16.77 -19.83
CA VAL A 330 20.00 -16.00 -19.34
C VAL A 330 19.78 -15.53 -17.90
N LEU A 331 18.62 -14.95 -17.63
CA LEU A 331 18.26 -14.46 -16.30
C LEU A 331 18.15 -15.59 -15.27
N LEU A 332 17.66 -16.77 -15.65
CA LEU A 332 17.57 -17.91 -14.75
C LEU A 332 18.95 -18.31 -14.21
N HIS A 333 19.94 -18.45 -15.09
CA HIS A 333 21.31 -18.76 -14.67
C HIS A 333 21.89 -17.66 -13.77
N ALA A 334 21.76 -16.40 -14.19
CA ALA A 334 22.27 -15.27 -13.43
C ALA A 334 21.60 -15.12 -12.04
N PHE A 335 20.31 -15.45 -11.94
CA PHE A 335 19.57 -15.44 -10.68
C PHE A 335 20.03 -16.55 -9.73
N LEU A 336 20.30 -17.76 -10.24
CA LEU A 336 20.86 -18.85 -9.43
C LEU A 336 22.25 -18.49 -8.89
N ASP A 337 23.11 -17.87 -9.72
CA ASP A 337 24.42 -17.38 -9.30
C ASP A 337 24.31 -16.28 -8.23
N LEU A 338 23.33 -15.37 -8.37
CA LEU A 338 23.01 -14.37 -7.35
C LEU A 338 22.62 -15.04 -6.03
N LEU A 339 21.72 -16.02 -6.06
CA LEU A 339 21.29 -16.73 -4.85
C LEU A 339 22.47 -17.37 -4.12
N ASP A 340 23.41 -17.99 -4.83
CA ASP A 340 24.60 -18.57 -4.23
C ASP A 340 25.55 -17.53 -3.64
N ARG A 341 25.72 -16.37 -4.30
CA ARG A 341 26.48 -15.25 -3.72
C ARG A 341 25.83 -14.74 -2.45
N LEU A 342 24.52 -14.50 -2.47
CA LEU A 342 23.76 -14.00 -1.33
C LEU A 342 23.75 -14.99 -0.15
N LYS A 343 23.75 -16.30 -0.42
CA LYS A 343 23.91 -17.37 0.57
C LYS A 343 25.28 -17.33 1.23
N LYS A 344 26.35 -17.11 0.46
CA LYS A 344 27.72 -16.93 1.00
C LYS A 344 27.79 -15.69 1.88
N THR A 345 27.17 -14.57 1.47
CA THR A 345 27.08 -13.35 2.29
C THR A 345 26.38 -13.58 3.62
N GLN A 346 25.28 -14.33 3.63
CA GLN A 346 24.57 -14.67 4.86
C GLN A 346 25.42 -15.55 5.79
N ARG A 347 26.20 -16.49 5.26
CA ARG A 347 27.15 -17.31 6.04
C ARG A 347 28.24 -16.46 6.70
N MET A 348 28.63 -15.34 6.08
CA MET A 348 29.54 -14.35 6.66
C MET A 348 28.86 -13.41 7.68
N ARG A 349 27.66 -13.74 8.16
CA ARG A 349 26.87 -12.97 9.15
C ARG A 349 26.54 -11.53 8.72
N ARG A 350 26.50 -11.27 7.41
CA ARG A 350 26.04 -9.99 6.85
C ARG A 350 24.57 -10.10 6.44
N MET A 351 23.80 -9.02 6.67
CA MET A 351 22.41 -8.95 6.21
C MET A 351 22.33 -9.14 4.69
N SER A 352 21.39 -9.97 4.25
CA SER A 352 21.24 -10.36 2.85
C SER A 352 19.76 -10.61 2.55
N PRO A 353 19.23 -10.20 1.38
CA PRO A 353 17.87 -10.52 0.96
C PRO A 353 17.69 -12.00 0.54
N TYR A 354 18.69 -12.86 0.76
CA TYR A 354 18.66 -14.29 0.37
C TYR A 354 17.39 -15.01 0.80
N SER A 355 16.94 -14.84 2.04
CA SER A 355 15.75 -15.53 2.57
C SER A 355 14.49 -15.15 1.80
N LEU A 356 14.36 -13.88 1.42
CA LEU A 356 13.21 -13.37 0.66
C LEU A 356 13.23 -13.88 -0.79
N LEU A 357 14.40 -13.86 -1.43
CA LEU A 357 14.59 -14.34 -2.79
C LEU A 357 14.49 -15.88 -2.90
N LYS A 358 14.30 -16.60 -1.79
CA LYS A 358 14.08 -18.05 -1.74
C LYS A 358 12.60 -18.44 -1.59
N ILE A 359 11.70 -17.47 -1.36
CA ILE A 359 10.27 -17.77 -1.14
C ILE A 359 9.63 -18.36 -2.39
N LEU A 360 9.79 -17.68 -3.53
CA LEU A 360 9.28 -18.12 -4.83
C LEU A 360 10.26 -19.02 -5.58
N LYS A 361 9.77 -19.69 -6.63
CA LYS A 361 10.62 -20.43 -7.56
C LYS A 361 11.46 -19.46 -8.41
N PRO A 362 12.71 -19.80 -8.79
CA PRO A 362 13.56 -18.96 -9.64
C PRO A 362 12.87 -18.45 -10.92
N GLU A 363 12.05 -19.28 -11.56
CA GLU A 363 11.35 -18.93 -12.80
C GLU A 363 10.35 -17.79 -12.61
N GLN A 364 9.78 -17.65 -11.40
CA GLN A 364 8.83 -16.57 -11.10
C GLN A 364 9.54 -15.21 -11.00
N TYR A 365 10.73 -15.15 -10.40
CA TYR A 365 11.54 -13.92 -10.40
C TYR A 365 11.98 -13.52 -11.81
N VAL A 366 12.32 -14.51 -12.64
CA VAL A 366 12.64 -14.29 -14.05
C VAL A 366 11.43 -13.72 -14.80
N GLU A 367 10.23 -14.22 -14.54
CA GLU A 367 9.01 -13.68 -15.14
C GLU A 367 8.75 -12.23 -14.71
N ILE A 368 8.94 -11.90 -13.43
CA ILE A 368 8.84 -10.52 -12.92
C ILE A 368 9.80 -9.60 -13.68
N MET A 369 11.06 -10.01 -13.89
CA MET A 369 12.06 -9.23 -14.60
C MET A 369 11.72 -9.03 -16.09
N VAL A 370 11.32 -10.09 -16.79
CA VAL A 370 10.95 -10.00 -18.23
C VAL A 370 9.69 -9.15 -18.41
N THR A 371 8.67 -9.36 -17.57
CA THR A 371 7.44 -8.57 -17.64
C THR A 371 7.63 -7.11 -17.19
N MET A 372 8.70 -6.79 -16.46
CA MET A 372 9.09 -5.42 -16.19
C MET A 372 9.58 -4.72 -17.47
N VAL A 373 10.31 -5.41 -18.35
CA VAL A 373 10.69 -4.86 -19.68
C VAL A 373 9.44 -4.52 -20.49
N ASP A 374 8.46 -5.43 -20.51
CA ASP A 374 7.16 -5.18 -21.15
C ASP A 374 6.46 -3.96 -20.56
N THR A 375 6.52 -3.78 -19.23
CA THR A 375 5.92 -2.60 -18.56
C THR A 375 6.63 -1.31 -18.96
N ILE A 376 7.97 -1.30 -18.98
CA ILE A 376 8.75 -0.13 -19.41
C ILE A 376 8.38 0.24 -20.86
N MET A 377 8.08 -0.73 -21.72
CA MET A 377 7.65 -0.47 -23.09
C MET A 377 6.22 0.06 -23.20
N ALA A 378 5.29 -0.47 -22.40
CA ALA A 378 3.86 -0.15 -22.49
C ALA A 378 3.47 1.17 -21.80
N ASP A 379 4.16 1.47 -20.70
CA ASP A 379 3.81 2.55 -19.80
C ASP A 379 4.79 3.71 -19.94
N SER A 380 4.28 4.83 -20.47
CA SER A 380 5.05 6.04 -20.69
C SER A 380 5.66 6.62 -19.41
N SER A 381 5.07 6.34 -18.24
CA SER A 381 5.62 6.77 -16.95
C SER A 381 6.97 6.11 -16.67
N TYR A 382 7.19 4.90 -17.20
CA TYR A 382 8.44 4.14 -17.05
C TYR A 382 9.44 4.34 -18.20
N GLN A 383 8.99 4.72 -19.41
CA GLN A 383 9.89 5.02 -20.54
C GLN A 383 10.87 6.18 -20.27
N PHE A 384 10.47 7.08 -19.38
CA PHE A 384 11.26 8.24 -18.94
C PHE A 384 11.38 8.29 -17.40
N ALA A 385 11.17 7.16 -16.72
CA ALA A 385 11.22 7.11 -15.28
C ALA A 385 12.64 7.29 -14.73
N SER A 386 12.70 7.81 -13.51
CA SER A 386 13.90 7.65 -12.69
C SER A 386 14.18 6.15 -12.46
N LEU A 387 15.46 5.78 -12.45
CA LEU A 387 15.91 4.43 -12.11
C LEU A 387 15.26 3.88 -10.82
N ASN A 388 15.10 4.75 -9.82
CA ASN A 388 14.51 4.39 -8.53
C ASN A 388 13.04 3.96 -8.62
N ALA A 389 12.27 4.47 -9.58
CA ALA A 389 10.87 4.09 -9.75
C ALA A 389 10.76 2.64 -10.26
N VAL A 390 11.59 2.26 -11.24
CA VAL A 390 11.68 0.88 -11.76
C VAL A 390 12.10 -0.09 -10.66
N ILE A 391 13.10 0.28 -9.85
CA ILE A 391 13.56 -0.55 -8.72
C ILE A 391 12.45 -0.77 -7.69
N ARG A 392 11.71 0.27 -7.32
CA ARG A 392 10.60 0.13 -6.35
C ARG A 392 9.50 -0.76 -6.89
N GLU A 393 9.18 -0.63 -8.17
CA GLU A 393 8.15 -1.44 -8.84
C GLU A 393 8.52 -2.92 -8.89
N LEU A 394 9.77 -3.26 -9.25
CA LEU A 394 10.27 -4.64 -9.20
C LEU A 394 10.15 -5.23 -7.79
N GLY A 395 10.51 -4.46 -6.76
CA GLY A 395 10.35 -4.87 -5.38
C GLY A 395 8.89 -5.09 -4.98
N ALA A 396 7.98 -4.20 -5.40
CA ALA A 396 6.55 -4.30 -5.11
C ALA A 396 5.91 -5.54 -5.75
N ARG A 397 6.26 -5.86 -7.00
CA ARG A 397 5.80 -7.08 -7.69
C ARG A 397 6.30 -8.35 -7.01
N CYS A 398 7.57 -8.37 -6.64
CA CYS A 398 8.17 -9.47 -5.91
C CYS A 398 7.47 -9.71 -4.57
N GLU A 399 7.23 -8.64 -3.81
CA GLU A 399 6.52 -8.71 -2.54
C GLU A 399 5.09 -9.22 -2.70
N HIS A 400 4.36 -8.72 -3.70
CA HIS A 400 3.01 -9.17 -4.00
C HIS A 400 2.97 -10.68 -4.24
N ASP A 401 3.83 -11.21 -5.12
CA ASP A 401 3.87 -12.64 -5.43
C ASP A 401 4.27 -13.48 -4.21
N CYS A 402 5.23 -13.02 -3.40
CA CYS A 402 5.62 -13.68 -2.15
C CYS A 402 4.43 -13.76 -1.18
N ARG A 403 3.69 -12.65 -1.01
CA ARG A 403 2.51 -12.59 -0.16
C ARG A 403 1.43 -13.55 -0.63
N ILE A 404 1.11 -13.56 -1.92
CA ILE A 404 0.11 -14.48 -2.48
C ILE A 404 0.55 -15.93 -2.30
N TRP A 405 1.85 -16.23 -2.45
CA TRP A 405 2.37 -17.56 -2.20
C TRP A 405 2.18 -17.97 -0.73
N GLU A 406 2.49 -17.10 0.24
CA GLU A 406 2.31 -17.37 1.67
C GLU A 406 0.85 -17.65 2.02
N LEU A 407 -0.08 -16.82 1.54
CA LEU A 407 -1.51 -17.00 1.77
C LEU A 407 -2.03 -18.33 1.18
N LYS A 408 -1.51 -18.75 0.03
CA LYS A 408 -1.83 -20.05 -0.59
C LYS A 408 -1.34 -21.23 0.24
N GLN A 409 -0.09 -21.18 0.73
CA GLN A 409 0.47 -22.28 1.52
C GLN A 409 -0.29 -22.53 2.84
N GLN A 410 -0.92 -21.49 3.37
CA GLN A 410 -1.67 -21.55 4.63
C GLN A 410 -3.18 -21.81 4.44
N GLY A 411 -3.67 -21.96 3.20
CA GLY A 411 -5.10 -22.16 2.92
C GLY A 411 -5.99 -20.94 3.25
N LEU A 412 -5.41 -19.77 3.49
CA LEU A 412 -6.14 -18.58 3.96
C LEU A 412 -7.01 -17.94 2.87
N ILE A 413 -6.67 -18.15 1.60
CA ILE A 413 -7.46 -17.61 0.47
C ILE A 413 -8.86 -18.22 0.44
N ASP A 414 -9.00 -19.51 0.71
CA ASP A 414 -10.29 -20.20 0.66
C ASP A 414 -11.13 -19.86 1.89
N VAL A 415 -10.50 -19.69 3.06
CA VAL A 415 -11.16 -19.15 4.26
C VAL A 415 -11.69 -17.74 3.99
N TYR A 416 -10.86 -16.87 3.41
CA TYR A 416 -11.24 -15.50 3.03
C TYR A 416 -12.44 -15.46 2.09
N GLU A 417 -12.44 -16.33 1.08
CA GLU A 417 -13.57 -16.47 0.15
C GLU A 417 -14.86 -16.82 0.89
N SER A 418 -14.83 -17.74 1.85
CA SER A 418 -16.04 -18.21 2.52
C SER A 418 -16.77 -17.10 3.29
N PHE A 419 -16.07 -16.24 4.03
CA PHE A 419 -16.72 -15.15 4.77
C PHE A 419 -16.98 -13.93 3.89
N TYR A 420 -16.15 -13.65 2.88
CA TYR A 420 -16.46 -12.59 1.92
C TYR A 420 -17.77 -12.88 1.20
N ILE A 421 -18.00 -14.13 0.75
CA ILE A 421 -19.25 -14.51 0.09
C ILE A 421 -20.44 -14.28 1.03
N ARG A 422 -20.32 -14.66 2.31
CA ARG A 422 -21.37 -14.39 3.33
C ARG A 422 -21.66 -12.91 3.46
N TYR A 423 -20.63 -12.07 3.61
CA TYR A 423 -20.77 -10.62 3.66
C TYR A 423 -21.45 -10.08 2.40
N ALA A 424 -20.98 -10.46 1.22
CA ALA A 424 -21.47 -9.92 -0.05
C ALA A 424 -22.95 -10.28 -0.28
N GLN A 425 -23.35 -11.50 0.09
CA GLN A 425 -24.75 -11.94 0.04
C GLN A 425 -25.65 -11.15 1.00
N GLN A 426 -25.16 -10.86 2.21
CA GLN A 426 -25.88 -10.00 3.15
C GLN A 426 -25.98 -8.57 2.62
N ALA A 427 -24.87 -8.00 2.15
CA ALA A 427 -24.80 -6.63 1.63
C ALA A 427 -25.69 -6.40 0.39
N ASP A 428 -25.91 -7.42 -0.45
CA ASP A 428 -26.78 -7.35 -1.63
C ASP A 428 -28.28 -7.56 -1.28
N SER A 429 -28.63 -7.87 -0.04
CA SER A 429 -30.01 -8.08 0.37
C SER A 429 -30.83 -6.78 0.39
N ALA A 430 -32.05 -6.85 -0.13
CA ALA A 430 -32.99 -5.74 -0.18
C ALA A 430 -33.71 -5.48 1.16
N SER A 431 -33.74 -6.47 2.07
CA SER A 431 -34.56 -6.47 3.29
C SER A 431 -33.81 -6.03 4.55
N ILE A 432 -32.51 -5.74 4.47
CA ILE A 432 -31.72 -5.41 5.66
C ILE A 432 -32.02 -3.97 6.09
N ALA A 433 -32.61 -3.85 7.28
CA ALA A 433 -32.65 -2.61 8.03
C ALA A 433 -31.21 -2.22 8.40
N GLN A 434 -30.64 -1.34 7.58
CA GLN A 434 -29.56 -0.39 7.88
C GLN A 434 -28.38 -0.80 8.81
N ASP A 435 -28.00 -2.08 8.85
CA ASP A 435 -26.71 -2.42 9.44
C ASP A 435 -25.58 -1.87 8.56
N SER A 436 -24.61 -1.19 9.18
CA SER A 436 -23.49 -0.64 8.44
C SER A 436 -22.70 -1.77 7.77
N PHE A 437 -22.10 -1.51 6.59
CA PHE A 437 -21.29 -2.52 5.89
C PHE A 437 -20.18 -3.11 6.76
N ARG A 438 -19.66 -2.32 7.70
CA ARG A 438 -18.69 -2.76 8.71
C ARG A 438 -19.30 -3.74 9.71
N LYS A 439 -20.53 -3.51 10.19
CA LYS A 439 -21.26 -4.47 11.04
C LYS A 439 -21.50 -5.80 10.31
N LEU A 440 -21.98 -5.73 9.07
CA LEU A 440 -22.19 -6.93 8.23
C LEU A 440 -20.89 -7.72 8.04
N TRP A 441 -19.79 -7.01 7.80
CA TRP A 441 -18.46 -7.63 7.74
C TRP A 441 -18.09 -8.32 9.04
N PHE A 442 -18.19 -7.64 10.19
CA PHE A 442 -17.90 -8.25 11.48
C PHE A 442 -18.77 -9.48 11.79
N GLN A 443 -20.06 -9.45 11.42
CA GLN A 443 -20.96 -10.60 11.55
C GLN A 443 -20.49 -11.78 10.68
N ALA A 444 -20.15 -11.54 9.42
CA ALA A 444 -19.61 -12.56 8.51
C ALA A 444 -18.27 -13.14 9.01
N CYS A 445 -17.52 -12.32 9.74
CA CYS A 445 -16.20 -12.62 10.29
C CYS A 445 -16.23 -13.33 11.65
N ASN A 446 -17.35 -13.33 12.37
CA ASN A 446 -17.40 -13.66 13.80
C ASN A 446 -16.92 -15.10 14.12
N GLU A 447 -17.13 -16.04 13.19
CA GLU A 447 -16.68 -17.44 13.30
C GLU A 447 -15.20 -17.66 12.92
N HIS A 448 -14.56 -16.67 12.29
CA HIS A 448 -13.18 -16.73 11.78
C HIS A 448 -12.33 -15.52 12.18
N SER A 449 -12.62 -14.95 13.36
CA SER A 449 -11.95 -13.76 13.88
C SER A 449 -10.43 -13.87 13.87
N ASN A 450 -9.92 -15.08 14.16
CA ASN A 450 -8.51 -15.42 14.15
C ASN A 450 -7.90 -15.37 12.75
N GLU A 451 -8.51 -16.04 11.77
CA GLU A 451 -8.00 -16.13 10.41
C GLU A 451 -7.94 -14.75 9.72
N ILE A 452 -8.87 -13.85 10.05
CA ILE A 452 -8.86 -12.48 9.52
C ILE A 452 -7.71 -11.66 10.08
N ALA A 453 -7.45 -11.76 11.38
CA ALA A 453 -6.31 -11.10 12.00
C ALA A 453 -4.98 -11.59 11.38
N ILE A 454 -4.86 -12.89 11.10
CA ILE A 454 -3.70 -13.47 10.40
C ILE A 454 -3.56 -12.88 9.00
N ILE A 455 -4.64 -12.83 8.23
CA ILE A 455 -4.63 -12.29 6.88
C ILE A 455 -4.18 -10.82 6.90
N LYS A 456 -4.70 -10.01 7.83
CA LYS A 456 -4.28 -8.61 7.99
C LYS A 456 -2.78 -8.47 8.31
N GLU A 457 -2.28 -9.25 9.27
CA GLU A 457 -0.87 -9.19 9.66
C GLU A 457 0.05 -9.61 8.52
N ARG A 458 -0.29 -10.70 7.81
CA ARG A 458 0.44 -11.21 6.65
C ARG A 458 0.37 -10.29 5.44
N CYS A 459 -0.67 -9.47 5.36
CA CYS A 459 -0.83 -8.51 4.28
C CYS A 459 -0.07 -7.20 4.51
N ARG A 460 0.60 -7.01 5.65
CA ARG A 460 1.43 -5.82 5.89
C ARG A 460 2.55 -5.73 4.84
N PRO A 461 2.76 -4.54 4.26
CA PRO A 461 3.76 -4.36 3.22
C PRO A 461 5.18 -4.48 3.79
N TRP A 462 6.13 -4.91 2.98
CA TRP A 462 7.55 -4.87 3.34
C TRP A 462 7.98 -3.43 3.60
N ASN A 463 8.95 -3.27 4.50
CA ASN A 463 9.63 -2.00 4.69
C ASN A 463 10.18 -1.50 3.33
N GLN A 464 10.00 -0.20 3.05
CA GLN A 464 10.42 0.42 1.79
C GLN A 464 11.90 0.18 1.46
N GLY A 465 12.78 0.19 2.45
CA GLY A 465 14.21 -0.11 2.28
C GLY A 465 14.46 -1.57 1.89
N LEU A 466 13.67 -2.51 2.41
CA LEU A 466 13.74 -3.92 2.06
C LEU A 466 13.24 -4.16 0.63
N ARG A 467 12.06 -3.61 0.30
CA ARG A 467 11.48 -3.62 -1.04
C ARG A 467 12.47 -3.09 -2.07
N PHE A 468 13.08 -1.93 -1.78
CA PHE A 468 14.09 -1.32 -2.66
C PHE A 468 15.33 -2.21 -2.82
N ARG A 469 15.84 -2.83 -1.74
CA ARG A 469 17.01 -3.73 -1.80
C ARG A 469 16.74 -4.95 -2.68
N VAL A 470 15.57 -5.57 -2.56
CA VAL A 470 15.15 -6.71 -3.39
C VAL A 470 15.03 -6.27 -4.85
N GLY A 471 14.30 -5.19 -5.11
CA GLY A 471 14.13 -4.64 -6.45
C GLY A 471 15.46 -4.28 -7.11
N ARG A 472 16.44 -3.76 -6.34
CA ARG A 472 17.77 -3.41 -6.86
C ARG A 472 18.56 -4.64 -7.32
N GLN A 473 18.47 -5.76 -6.60
CA GLN A 473 19.13 -7.01 -7.02
C GLN A 473 18.55 -7.53 -8.33
N LEU A 474 17.22 -7.52 -8.48
CA LEU A 474 16.54 -7.93 -9.71
C LEU A 474 16.87 -7.00 -10.87
N PHE A 475 16.85 -5.68 -10.64
CA PHE A 475 17.22 -4.69 -11.65
C PHE A 475 18.66 -4.90 -12.13
N GLN A 476 19.61 -5.13 -11.22
CA GLN A 476 21.02 -5.33 -11.59
C GLN A 476 21.18 -6.54 -12.54
N LEU A 477 20.45 -7.63 -12.30
CA LEU A 477 20.45 -8.78 -13.21
C LEU A 477 19.92 -8.42 -14.59
N MET A 478 18.85 -7.62 -14.65
CA MET A 478 18.30 -7.12 -15.91
C MET A 478 19.33 -6.28 -16.66
N TYR A 479 19.96 -5.32 -15.96
CA TYR A 479 20.89 -4.38 -16.56
C TYR A 479 22.17 -5.05 -17.07
N ASP A 480 22.75 -5.98 -16.29
CA ASP A 480 24.04 -6.60 -16.63
C ASP A 480 23.92 -7.70 -17.70
N HIS A 481 22.78 -8.39 -17.77
CA HIS A 481 22.66 -9.61 -18.57
C HIS A 481 21.70 -9.52 -19.75
N LEU A 482 20.74 -8.58 -19.76
CA LEU A 482 19.77 -8.53 -20.84
C LEU A 482 20.30 -7.83 -22.08
N LYS A 483 20.42 -8.62 -23.15
CA LYS A 483 20.75 -8.19 -24.50
C LYS A 483 19.74 -8.75 -25.50
N PHE A 484 19.61 -8.08 -26.63
CA PHE A 484 18.77 -8.54 -27.74
C PHE A 484 19.55 -8.55 -29.05
N ASP A 485 19.10 -9.35 -30.01
CA ASP A 485 19.63 -9.36 -31.37
C ASP A 485 19.05 -8.22 -32.21
N GLU A 486 19.89 -7.27 -32.62
CA GLU A 486 19.49 -6.15 -33.48
C GLU A 486 18.93 -6.61 -34.84
N ASN A 487 19.36 -7.78 -35.33
CA ASN A 487 19.03 -8.28 -36.66
C ASN A 487 17.75 -9.13 -36.68
N ALA A 488 17.33 -9.69 -35.53
CA ALA A 488 16.22 -10.63 -35.43
C ALA A 488 14.91 -10.09 -36.03
N ARG A 489 14.60 -8.81 -35.80
CA ARG A 489 13.42 -8.17 -36.41
C ARG A 489 13.46 -8.23 -37.94
N ARG A 490 14.58 -7.81 -38.56
CA ARG A 490 14.71 -7.76 -40.02
C ARG A 490 14.67 -9.17 -40.61
N GLN A 491 15.32 -10.12 -39.96
CA GLN A 491 15.32 -11.53 -40.37
C GLN A 491 13.92 -12.15 -40.30
N SER A 492 13.11 -11.84 -39.28
CA SER A 492 11.74 -12.35 -39.15
C SER A 492 10.80 -11.94 -40.29
N LEU A 493 11.10 -10.83 -40.98
CA LEU A 493 10.32 -10.31 -42.09
C LEU A 493 10.73 -10.87 -43.45
N LEU A 494 11.92 -11.49 -43.55
CA LEU A 494 12.52 -11.95 -44.80
C LEU A 494 12.66 -13.47 -44.79
N LYS A 495 11.69 -14.18 -45.40
CA LYS A 495 11.66 -15.66 -45.42
C LYS A 495 12.87 -16.34 -46.08
N ASN A 496 13.62 -15.63 -46.92
CA ASN A 496 14.70 -16.18 -47.76
C ASN A 496 16.01 -15.36 -47.69
N ALA A 497 16.20 -14.51 -46.67
CA ALA A 497 17.45 -13.77 -46.52
C ALA A 497 18.55 -14.65 -45.91
N PRO A 498 19.83 -14.44 -46.25
CA PRO A 498 20.94 -15.10 -45.56
C PRO A 498 20.87 -14.76 -44.06
N VAL A 499 21.06 -15.77 -43.21
CA VAL A 499 21.07 -15.61 -41.75
C VAL A 499 22.25 -14.71 -41.38
N GLU A 500 21.97 -13.46 -41.03
CA GLU A 500 22.99 -12.54 -40.54
C GLU A 500 23.40 -12.98 -39.11
N PRO A 501 24.68 -12.84 -38.73
CA PRO A 501 25.13 -13.21 -37.39
C PRO A 501 24.40 -12.38 -36.32
N ARG A 502 24.13 -13.01 -35.16
CA ARG A 502 23.50 -12.36 -34.00
C ARG A 502 24.34 -11.16 -33.58
N LYS A 503 23.77 -9.97 -33.64
CA LYS A 503 24.42 -8.73 -33.21
C LYS A 503 23.82 -8.30 -31.89
N GLU A 504 24.53 -8.58 -30.80
CA GLU A 504 24.03 -8.28 -29.47
C GLU A 504 24.12 -6.79 -29.13
N ALA A 505 23.02 -6.24 -28.61
CA ALA A 505 22.97 -4.92 -28.00
C ALA A 505 22.26 -4.99 -26.63
N PRO A 506 22.65 -4.16 -25.65
CA PRO A 506 21.95 -4.09 -24.37
C PRO A 506 20.51 -3.60 -24.57
N ILE A 507 19.59 -4.13 -23.77
CA ILE A 507 18.18 -3.71 -23.81
C ILE A 507 18.01 -2.32 -23.20
N LEU A 508 18.64 -2.09 -22.05
CA LEU A 508 18.49 -0.89 -21.24
C LEU A 508 19.79 -0.10 -21.23
N TYR A 509 19.68 1.22 -21.16
CA TYR A 509 20.82 2.12 -20.95
C TYR A 509 20.43 3.30 -20.09
N GLU A 510 21.36 3.78 -19.28
CA GLU A 510 21.18 4.93 -18.43
C GLU A 510 21.50 6.22 -19.18
N THR A 511 20.68 7.24 -18.98
CA THR A 511 20.91 8.59 -19.49
C THR A 511 20.75 9.60 -18.36
N GLU A 512 21.56 10.64 -18.38
CA GLU A 512 21.43 11.74 -17.44
C GLU A 512 20.66 12.88 -18.09
N ARG A 513 19.57 13.29 -17.43
CA ARG A 513 18.84 14.50 -17.80
C ARG A 513 19.04 15.54 -16.71
N LYS A 514 19.51 16.72 -17.12
CA LYS A 514 19.49 17.90 -16.25
C LYS A 514 18.10 18.53 -16.33
N ILE A 515 17.38 18.47 -15.22
CA ILE A 515 16.12 19.20 -15.01
C ILE A 515 16.44 20.27 -13.97
N ASP A 516 16.44 21.52 -14.42
CA ASP A 516 16.88 22.68 -13.64
C ASP A 516 18.30 22.49 -13.05
N ASN A 517 18.43 22.53 -11.72
CA ASN A 517 19.68 22.30 -10.98
C ASN A 517 19.86 20.84 -10.51
N THR A 518 18.98 19.93 -10.90
CA THR A 518 19.05 18.52 -10.49
C THR A 518 19.38 17.62 -11.67
N CYS A 519 20.30 16.68 -11.46
CA CYS A 519 20.58 15.61 -12.42
C CYS A 519 19.75 14.40 -12.04
N VAL A 520 18.87 13.95 -12.95
CA VAL A 520 18.08 12.75 -12.79
C VAL A 520 18.60 11.69 -13.75
N GLN A 521 18.91 10.51 -13.22
CA GLN A 521 19.23 9.33 -14.01
C GLN A 521 17.92 8.71 -14.54
N GLU A 522 17.73 8.82 -15.85
CA GLU A 522 16.62 8.23 -16.59
C GLU A 522 17.07 6.91 -17.22
N LEU A 523 16.22 5.89 -17.08
CA LEU A 523 16.43 4.62 -17.77
C LEU A 523 15.75 4.66 -19.15
N LYS A 524 16.46 4.30 -20.21
CA LYS A 524 15.91 4.23 -21.57
C LYS A 524 16.08 2.85 -22.18
N VAL A 525 15.16 2.53 -23.09
CA VAL A 525 15.19 1.28 -23.84
C VAL A 525 15.80 1.50 -25.21
N HIS A 526 16.56 0.52 -25.69
CA HIS A 526 17.20 0.60 -26.99
C HIS A 526 16.19 0.90 -28.13
N PRO A 527 16.41 1.94 -28.96
CA PRO A 527 15.42 2.40 -29.95
C PRO A 527 14.97 1.32 -30.94
N LYS A 528 15.89 0.46 -31.42
CA LYS A 528 15.53 -0.66 -32.31
C LYS A 528 14.57 -1.66 -31.67
N LEU A 529 14.74 -1.91 -30.37
CA LEU A 529 13.85 -2.81 -29.63
C LEU A 529 12.50 -2.14 -29.41
N ALA A 530 12.46 -0.87 -28.99
CA ALA A 530 11.21 -0.11 -28.86
C ALA A 530 10.42 -0.10 -30.19
N HIS A 531 11.12 0.10 -31.31
CA HIS A 531 10.51 0.03 -32.64
C HIS A 531 9.99 -1.38 -32.98
N TRP A 532 10.67 -2.45 -32.54
CA TRP A 532 10.18 -3.82 -32.70
C TRP A 532 8.89 -4.06 -31.92
N TYR A 533 8.84 -3.65 -30.65
CA TYR A 533 7.63 -3.74 -29.81
C TYR A 533 6.45 -2.99 -30.44
N SER A 534 6.66 -1.74 -30.87
CA SER A 534 5.65 -0.94 -31.58
C SER A 534 5.15 -1.63 -32.87
N ALA A 535 6.07 -2.12 -33.72
CA ALA A 535 5.70 -2.81 -34.96
C ALA A 535 4.98 -4.15 -34.74
N ALA A 536 5.25 -4.82 -33.60
CA ALA A 536 4.60 -6.05 -33.18
C ALA A 536 3.26 -5.82 -32.46
N ASP A 537 2.88 -4.56 -32.21
CA ASP A 537 1.68 -4.19 -31.45
C ASP A 537 1.65 -4.90 -30.08
N TYR A 538 2.80 -4.89 -29.40
CA TYR A 538 3.05 -5.64 -28.16
C TYR A 538 3.90 -4.80 -27.19
N PRO A 539 3.71 -4.95 -25.86
CA PRO A 539 2.64 -5.68 -25.19
C PRO A 539 1.32 -4.87 -25.17
N PRO A 540 0.20 -5.51 -24.78
CA PRO A 540 -1.01 -4.79 -24.41
C PRO A 540 -0.76 -3.82 -23.25
N LEU A 541 -1.72 -2.92 -22.99
CA LEU A 541 -1.68 -2.07 -21.79
C LEU A 541 -1.67 -2.95 -20.55
N ARG A 542 -0.89 -2.55 -19.54
CA ARG A 542 -0.65 -3.35 -18.34
C ARG A 542 -0.97 -2.49 -17.12
N PHE A 543 -1.91 -2.96 -16.29
CA PHE A 543 -2.36 -2.28 -15.09
C PHE A 543 -2.18 -3.19 -13.88
N ALA A 544 -1.80 -2.62 -12.74
CA ALA A 544 -1.91 -3.32 -11.47
C ALA A 544 -3.40 -3.53 -11.14
N SER A 545 -3.73 -4.63 -10.46
CA SER A 545 -5.12 -4.91 -10.04
C SER A 545 -5.76 -3.76 -9.25
N VAL A 546 -4.97 -3.04 -8.46
CA VAL A 546 -5.39 -1.88 -7.64
C VAL A 546 -5.63 -0.59 -8.42
N GLU A 547 -5.25 -0.55 -9.71
CA GLU A 547 -5.46 0.60 -10.59
C GLU A 547 -6.78 0.49 -11.37
N LEU A 548 -7.50 -0.62 -11.20
CA LEU A 548 -8.74 -0.93 -11.91
C LEU A 548 -9.94 -0.99 -10.95
N PRO A 549 -11.16 -0.69 -11.42
CA PRO A 549 -12.37 -0.88 -10.62
C PRO A 549 -12.54 -2.35 -10.17
N MET A 550 -13.21 -2.56 -9.04
CA MET A 550 -13.49 -3.91 -8.55
C MET A 550 -14.75 -4.50 -9.20
N LEU A 551 -14.72 -5.78 -9.58
CA LEU A 551 -15.89 -6.47 -10.13
C LEU A 551 -16.92 -6.87 -9.05
N CYS A 552 -16.55 -6.81 -7.77
CA CYS A 552 -17.42 -7.17 -6.64
C CYS A 552 -17.40 -6.05 -5.58
N PRO A 553 -18.38 -6.02 -4.66
CA PRO A 553 -18.44 -5.03 -3.60
C PRO A 553 -17.11 -4.94 -2.82
N PRO A 554 -16.56 -3.75 -2.56
CA PRO A 554 -15.30 -3.63 -1.86
C PRO A 554 -15.38 -4.18 -0.43
N VAL A 555 -14.25 -4.66 0.06
CA VAL A 555 -14.05 -5.02 1.47
C VAL A 555 -14.20 -3.75 2.30
N PRO A 556 -15.13 -3.72 3.26
CA PRO A 556 -15.39 -2.52 4.02
C PRO A 556 -14.19 -2.21 4.91
N ARG A 557 -13.92 -0.92 5.01
CA ARG A 557 -12.96 -0.37 5.95
C ARG A 557 -13.47 -0.56 7.37
N ILE A 558 -12.63 -1.15 8.20
CA ILE A 558 -12.94 -1.43 9.61
C ILE A 558 -11.93 -0.83 10.58
N ASP A 559 -10.77 -0.41 10.05
CA ASP A 559 -9.68 0.20 10.79
C ASP A 559 -8.89 1.21 9.92
N THR A 560 -7.77 1.70 10.46
CA THR A 560 -6.84 2.62 9.79
C THR A 560 -5.97 1.95 8.72
N GLY A 561 -6.02 0.63 8.59
CA GLY A 561 -5.21 -0.17 7.67
C GLY A 561 -5.62 -0.05 6.21
N GLN A 562 -5.21 -1.01 5.38
CA GLN A 562 -5.58 -1.05 3.96
C GLN A 562 -6.94 -1.72 3.78
N ALA A 563 -7.79 -1.16 2.91
CA ALA A 563 -9.13 -1.70 2.64
C ALA A 563 -9.55 -1.47 1.18
N GLY A 564 -10.72 -2.01 0.81
CA GLY A 564 -11.27 -1.94 -0.54
C GLY A 564 -11.07 -3.25 -1.31
N TYR A 565 -9.84 -3.51 -1.77
CA TYR A 565 -9.51 -4.72 -2.52
C TYR A 565 -9.43 -5.97 -1.61
N LEU A 566 -9.47 -7.16 -2.20
CA LEU A 566 -9.49 -8.45 -1.48
C LEU A 566 -8.13 -8.81 -0.86
N PHE A 567 -7.07 -8.75 -1.67
CA PHE A 567 -5.70 -9.15 -1.35
C PHE A 567 -4.65 -8.17 -1.85
N SER A 568 -5.00 -7.29 -2.79
CA SER A 568 -4.09 -6.31 -3.36
C SER A 568 -4.10 -5.00 -2.59
N SER A 569 -2.97 -4.32 -2.53
CA SER A 569 -2.88 -3.04 -1.82
C SER A 569 -1.76 -2.15 -2.35
N ASN A 570 -1.96 -0.84 -2.22
CA ASN A 570 -0.98 0.20 -2.54
C ASN A 570 -1.25 1.46 -1.68
N TYR A 571 -0.51 2.53 -1.95
CA TYR A 571 -0.69 3.82 -1.25
C TYR A 571 -2.10 4.42 -1.39
N ALA A 572 -2.86 4.05 -2.43
CA ALA A 572 -4.22 4.54 -2.64
C ALA A 572 -5.25 3.76 -1.80
N THR A 573 -4.89 2.58 -1.27
CA THR A 573 -5.75 1.77 -0.38
C THR A 573 -5.59 2.10 1.10
N ASP A 574 -4.58 2.90 1.45
CA ASP A 574 -4.40 3.43 2.82
C ASP A 574 -5.58 4.35 3.17
N LEU A 575 -5.95 4.45 4.46
CA LEU A 575 -6.99 5.39 4.91
C LEU A 575 -6.68 6.82 4.44
N ILE A 576 -5.44 7.25 4.68
CA ILE A 576 -4.90 8.53 4.24
C ILE A 576 -3.85 8.27 3.16
N ARG A 577 -4.10 8.75 1.95
CA ARG A 577 -3.18 8.69 0.82
C ARG A 577 -1.89 9.42 1.16
N GLN A 578 -0.78 8.71 1.03
CA GLN A 578 0.54 9.29 1.27
C GLN A 578 1.20 9.65 -0.04
N SER A 579 1.78 10.85 -0.09
CA SER A 579 2.65 11.22 -1.21
C SER A 579 3.95 10.42 -1.13
N THR A 580 4.33 9.79 -2.23
CA THR A 580 5.61 9.08 -2.38
C THR A 580 6.82 10.04 -2.50
N SER A 581 6.58 11.35 -2.66
CA SER A 581 7.62 12.34 -2.94
C SER A 581 8.31 12.92 -1.70
N GLU A 582 7.68 12.89 -0.53
CA GLU A 582 8.23 13.54 0.66
C GLU A 582 8.99 12.56 1.55
N ARG A 583 10.31 12.69 1.54
CA ARG A 583 11.19 12.02 2.51
C ARG A 583 10.87 12.56 3.92
N GLY A 584 10.02 11.88 4.67
CA GLY A 584 9.84 12.09 6.12
C GLY A 584 8.41 12.32 6.60
N SER A 585 7.53 12.97 5.83
CA SER A 585 6.16 13.30 6.28
C SER A 585 5.23 12.08 6.30
N GLY A 586 5.38 11.15 5.36
CA GLY A 586 4.53 9.95 5.28
C GLY A 586 4.66 9.01 6.48
N GLN A 587 5.84 8.95 7.12
CA GLN A 587 6.01 8.14 8.33
C GLN A 587 5.37 8.81 9.55
N ALA A 588 5.56 10.12 9.74
CA ALA A 588 4.91 10.85 10.82
C ALA A 588 3.37 10.80 10.73
N ILE A 589 2.81 10.83 9.50
CA ILE A 589 1.36 10.64 9.30
C ILE A 589 0.94 9.21 9.66
N ARG A 590 1.70 8.17 9.27
CA ARG A 590 1.44 6.79 9.71
C ARG A 590 1.45 6.69 11.22
N ASP A 591 2.51 7.14 11.85
CA ASP A 591 2.68 7.06 13.30
C ASP A 591 1.54 7.81 14.02
N SER A 592 1.12 8.96 13.47
CA SER A 592 -0.03 9.72 13.98
C SER A 592 -1.34 8.94 13.82
N VAL A 593 -1.61 8.37 12.64
CA VAL A 593 -2.83 7.60 12.37
C VAL A 593 -2.88 6.30 13.18
N GLU A 594 -1.76 5.61 13.32
CA GLU A 594 -1.61 4.39 14.13
C GLU A 594 -1.75 4.67 15.63
N SER A 595 -1.44 5.89 16.08
CA SER A 595 -1.61 6.29 17.48
C SER A 595 -3.05 6.62 17.89
N ILE A 596 -3.99 6.68 16.94
CA ILE A 596 -5.38 7.02 17.22
C ILE A 596 -6.18 5.74 17.46
N ASP A 597 -7.03 5.77 18.48
CA ASP A 597 -8.01 4.71 18.74
C ASP A 597 -8.97 4.56 17.55
N SER A 598 -8.85 3.44 16.84
CA SER A 598 -9.65 3.14 15.65
C SER A 598 -11.15 3.11 15.93
N ALA A 599 -11.56 2.76 17.16
CA ALA A 599 -12.96 2.78 17.56
C ALA A 599 -13.58 4.19 17.48
N SER A 600 -12.77 5.25 17.61
CA SER A 600 -13.21 6.65 17.58
C SER A 600 -13.55 7.19 16.18
N PHE A 601 -13.34 6.39 15.13
CA PHE A 601 -13.56 6.75 13.71
C PHE A 601 -14.57 5.85 12.98
N GLY A 602 -15.37 5.06 13.70
CA GLY A 602 -16.32 4.12 13.11
C GLY A 602 -17.22 4.75 12.03
N GLU A 603 -17.75 5.95 12.27
CA GLU A 603 -18.68 6.64 11.37
C GLU A 603 -18.00 7.16 10.09
N MET A 604 -16.72 7.54 10.20
CA MET A 604 -15.91 7.90 9.04
C MET A 604 -15.70 6.68 8.14
N TYR A 605 -15.43 5.53 8.73
CA TYR A 605 -15.32 4.28 7.97
C TYR A 605 -16.66 3.93 7.32
N ASP A 606 -17.77 4.06 8.04
CA ASP A 606 -19.11 3.78 7.52
C ASP A 606 -19.46 4.71 6.33
N ALA A 607 -19.09 6.00 6.39
CA ALA A 607 -19.26 6.93 5.26
C ALA A 607 -18.42 6.54 4.02
N LEU A 608 -17.14 6.18 4.20
CA LEU A 608 -16.29 5.68 3.11
C LEU A 608 -16.81 4.38 2.51
N ASN A 609 -17.35 3.49 3.35
CA ASN A 609 -17.92 2.23 2.94
C ASN A 609 -19.19 2.44 2.11
N CYS A 610 -20.06 3.38 2.49
CA CYS A 610 -21.23 3.74 1.70
C CYS A 610 -20.86 4.23 0.29
N LEU A 611 -19.84 5.09 0.17
CA LEU A 611 -19.35 5.54 -1.14
C LEU A 611 -18.78 4.39 -1.97
N SER A 612 -18.06 3.48 -1.31
CA SER A 612 -17.43 2.33 -1.96
C SER A 612 -18.41 1.23 -2.37
N ALA A 613 -19.55 1.14 -1.69
CA ALA A 613 -20.62 0.19 -1.99
C ALA A 613 -21.48 0.60 -3.19
N CYS A 614 -21.30 1.80 -3.76
CA CYS A 614 -22.04 2.25 -4.92
C CYS A 614 -21.67 1.45 -6.19
N PRO A 615 -22.62 0.72 -6.81
CA PRO A 615 -22.35 -0.04 -8.04
C PRO A 615 -22.46 0.84 -9.28
N TRP A 616 -21.51 0.69 -10.20
CA TRP A 616 -21.39 1.44 -11.44
C TRP A 616 -21.43 0.53 -12.66
N GLN A 617 -21.85 1.10 -13.78
CA GLN A 617 -21.81 0.49 -15.10
C GLN A 617 -21.33 1.50 -16.13
N VAL A 618 -20.83 1.00 -17.25
CA VAL A 618 -20.50 1.85 -18.40
C VAL A 618 -21.77 2.16 -19.20
N ASN A 619 -21.96 3.43 -19.54
CA ASN A 619 -22.84 3.84 -20.62
C ASN A 619 -22.22 3.45 -21.97
N LYS A 620 -22.67 2.31 -22.51
CA LYS A 620 -22.15 1.70 -23.74
C LYS A 620 -22.32 2.61 -24.95
N GLU A 621 -23.43 3.34 -25.03
CA GLU A 621 -23.73 4.23 -26.15
C GLU A 621 -22.72 5.37 -26.19
N ILE A 622 -22.55 6.09 -25.07
CA ILE A 622 -21.56 7.16 -24.96
C ILE A 622 -20.15 6.63 -25.19
N LEU A 623 -19.78 5.48 -24.62
CA LEU A 623 -18.46 4.88 -24.85
C LEU A 623 -18.20 4.61 -26.34
N SER A 624 -19.14 3.98 -27.05
CA SER A 624 -19.01 3.68 -28.48
C SER A 624 -18.83 4.96 -29.30
N ARG A 625 -19.62 5.99 -29.02
CA ARG A 625 -19.53 7.30 -29.69
C ARG A 625 -18.20 8.00 -29.44
N VAL A 626 -17.71 7.99 -28.19
CA VAL A 626 -16.42 8.59 -27.84
C VAL A 626 -15.25 7.84 -28.51
N ILE A 627 -15.33 6.50 -28.61
CA ILE A 627 -14.32 5.71 -29.33
C ILE A 627 -14.35 6.02 -30.83
N GLU A 628 -15.54 6.10 -31.44
CA GLU A 628 -15.72 6.48 -32.84
C GLU A 628 -15.11 7.85 -33.14
N LEU A 629 -15.39 8.85 -32.31
CA LEU A 629 -14.79 10.18 -32.40
C LEU A 629 -13.27 10.13 -32.30
N ALA A 630 -12.73 9.37 -31.34
CA ALA A 630 -11.29 9.21 -31.18
C ALA A 630 -10.64 8.59 -32.44
N GLN A 631 -11.39 7.78 -33.19
CA GLN A 631 -10.94 7.09 -34.41
C GLN A 631 -11.14 7.91 -35.70
N THR A 632 -12.01 8.90 -35.72
CA THR A 632 -12.41 9.60 -36.95
C THR A 632 -12.12 11.09 -36.94
N SER A 633 -12.29 11.75 -35.79
CA SER A 633 -12.27 13.21 -35.70
C SER A 633 -10.88 13.79 -35.43
N SER A 634 -10.60 14.92 -36.07
CA SER A 634 -9.46 15.81 -35.79
C SER A 634 -9.91 17.14 -35.17
N ASP A 635 -11.18 17.26 -34.77
CA ASP A 635 -11.72 18.49 -34.21
C ASP A 635 -11.13 18.77 -32.82
N LYS A 636 -10.48 19.92 -32.69
CA LYS A 636 -9.83 20.38 -31.47
C LYS A 636 -10.83 20.86 -30.40
N ASN A 637 -12.09 21.09 -30.77
CA ASN A 637 -13.14 21.52 -29.84
C ASN A 637 -13.74 20.36 -29.05
N LEU A 638 -13.50 19.11 -29.46
CA LEU A 638 -13.95 17.92 -28.75
C LEU A 638 -12.96 17.55 -27.64
N SER A 639 -13.49 17.03 -26.52
CA SER A 639 -12.68 16.66 -25.35
C SER A 639 -11.70 15.50 -25.58
N VAL A 640 -11.80 14.79 -26.71
CA VAL A 640 -10.83 13.76 -27.13
C VAL A 640 -9.86 14.36 -28.15
N ILE A 641 -8.75 14.88 -27.67
CA ILE A 641 -7.75 15.55 -28.52
C ILE A 641 -6.78 14.50 -29.06
N ARG A 642 -6.81 14.27 -30.38
CA ARG A 642 -5.73 13.55 -31.06
C ARG A 642 -4.42 14.32 -30.91
N PRO A 643 -3.27 13.63 -30.76
CA PRO A 643 -1.98 14.29 -30.71
C PRO A 643 -1.78 15.17 -31.95
N THR A 644 -1.23 16.36 -31.75
CA THR A 644 -0.83 17.23 -32.87
C THR A 644 0.34 16.58 -33.62
N GLU A 645 0.63 17.07 -34.83
CA GLU A 645 1.81 16.62 -35.56
C GLU A 645 3.09 17.00 -34.80
N LYS A 646 4.08 16.10 -34.84
CA LYS A 646 5.39 16.36 -34.23
C LYS A 646 6.06 17.52 -34.97
N PRO A 647 6.53 18.57 -34.27
CA PRO A 647 7.17 19.70 -34.94
C PRO A 647 8.46 19.24 -35.62
N VAL A 648 8.71 19.79 -36.81
CA VAL A 648 9.98 19.58 -37.52
C VAL A 648 11.12 20.17 -36.70
N SER A 649 12.15 19.38 -36.44
CA SER A 649 13.32 19.83 -35.68
C SER A 649 13.99 21.02 -36.37
N VAL A 650 14.34 22.04 -35.58
CA VAL A 650 15.05 23.22 -36.09
C VAL A 650 16.41 22.81 -36.65
N ASN A 651 16.69 23.16 -37.90
CA ASN A 651 18.03 23.01 -38.46
C ASN A 651 18.95 24.07 -37.84
N TYR A 652 19.77 23.66 -36.87
CA TYR A 652 20.71 24.54 -36.18
C TYR A 652 21.78 25.16 -37.10
N LYS A 653 22.05 24.58 -38.28
CA LYS A 653 23.00 25.14 -39.24
C LYS A 653 22.39 26.29 -40.04
N GLU A 654 21.14 26.15 -40.47
CA GLU A 654 20.40 27.19 -41.20
C GLU A 654 20.00 28.34 -40.27
N THR A 655 19.55 28.04 -39.06
CA THR A 655 19.18 29.07 -38.06
C THR A 655 20.35 29.87 -37.50
N ARG A 656 21.60 29.40 -37.66
CA ARG A 656 22.80 30.20 -37.35
C ARG A 656 23.08 31.29 -38.38
N GLN A 657 22.48 31.19 -39.57
CA GLN A 657 22.62 32.17 -40.64
C GLN A 657 21.57 33.30 -40.54
N LEU A 658 20.58 33.14 -39.67
CA LEU A 658 19.53 34.14 -39.40
C LEU A 658 20.03 35.22 -38.43
N GLU A 659 19.39 36.38 -38.47
CA GLU A 659 19.59 37.45 -37.49
C GLU A 659 19.21 36.96 -36.08
N GLU A 660 19.80 37.53 -35.02
CA GLU A 660 19.60 37.04 -33.65
C GLU A 660 18.13 37.08 -33.20
N THR A 661 17.41 38.12 -33.60
CA THR A 661 15.98 38.33 -33.32
C THR A 661 15.12 37.25 -33.97
N GLU A 662 15.34 36.99 -35.27
CA GLU A 662 14.63 35.98 -36.04
C GLU A 662 14.98 34.56 -35.59
N ARG A 663 16.25 34.31 -35.26
CA ARG A 663 16.69 33.04 -34.65
C ARG A 663 15.96 32.77 -33.32
N LYS A 664 15.86 33.77 -32.43
CA LYS A 664 15.12 33.64 -31.17
C LYS A 664 13.64 33.34 -31.42
N LYS A 665 13.03 33.99 -32.43
CA LYS A 665 11.64 33.76 -32.83
C LYS A 665 11.41 32.32 -33.32
N VAL A 666 12.21 31.83 -34.25
CA VAL A 666 12.10 30.45 -34.79
C VAL A 666 12.29 29.41 -33.69
N ILE A 667 13.28 29.60 -32.81
CA ILE A 667 13.51 28.69 -31.68
C ILE A 667 12.32 28.72 -30.70
N ARG A 668 11.78 29.90 -30.41
CA ARG A 668 10.60 30.05 -29.54
C ARG A 668 9.37 29.37 -30.13
N GLU A 669 9.06 29.60 -31.40
CA GLU A 669 7.94 28.96 -32.09
C GLU A 669 8.08 27.44 -32.12
N TYR A 670 9.30 26.91 -32.30
CA TYR A 670 9.56 25.48 -32.20
C TYR A 670 9.27 24.93 -30.80
N PHE A 671 9.74 25.60 -29.75
CA PHE A 671 9.48 25.15 -28.37
C PHE A 671 8.01 25.28 -27.97
N GLU A 672 7.30 26.29 -28.47
CA GLU A 672 5.85 26.43 -28.28
C GLU A 672 5.10 25.26 -28.95
N LYS A 673 5.42 24.93 -30.20
CA LYS A 673 4.84 23.76 -30.90
C LYS A 673 5.23 22.42 -30.27
N GLN A 674 6.46 22.30 -29.77
CA GLN A 674 6.91 21.10 -29.05
C GLN A 674 6.15 20.91 -27.75
N LYS A 675 5.89 22.00 -27.02
CA LYS A 675 5.07 21.97 -25.80
C LYS A 675 3.64 21.53 -26.12
N GLU A 676 3.00 22.10 -27.13
CA GLU A 676 1.65 21.69 -27.58
C GLU A 676 1.60 20.21 -27.99
N TYR A 677 2.62 19.74 -28.70
CA TYR A 677 2.78 18.33 -29.04
C TYR A 677 2.88 17.43 -27.80
N ASP A 678 3.73 17.78 -26.84
CA ASP A 678 3.94 16.97 -25.64
C ASP A 678 2.69 16.97 -24.72
N GLU A 679 1.97 18.09 -24.63
CA GLU A 679 0.70 18.20 -23.91
C GLU A 679 -0.40 17.36 -24.56
N SER A 680 -0.62 17.51 -25.87
CA SER A 680 -1.63 16.72 -26.60
C SER A 680 -1.35 15.22 -26.56
N ARG A 681 -0.08 14.83 -26.64
CA ARG A 681 0.39 13.45 -26.45
C ARG A 681 0.03 12.92 -25.07
N SER A 682 0.23 13.71 -24.02
CA SER A 682 -0.07 13.31 -22.63
C SER A 682 -1.58 13.13 -22.38
N LEU A 683 -2.40 14.03 -22.95
CA LEU A 683 -3.86 13.93 -22.91
C LEU A 683 -4.36 12.70 -23.67
N TRP A 684 -3.78 12.40 -24.83
CA TRP A 684 -4.10 11.20 -25.59
C TRP A 684 -3.77 9.93 -24.81
N ALA A 685 -2.59 9.86 -24.17
CA ALA A 685 -2.20 8.72 -23.34
C ALA A 685 -3.23 8.42 -22.23
N SER A 686 -3.67 9.47 -21.55
CA SER A 686 -4.70 9.38 -20.50
C SER A 686 -6.03 8.88 -21.06
N SER A 687 -6.42 9.35 -22.25
CA SER A 687 -7.63 8.92 -22.95
C SER A 687 -7.55 7.44 -23.39
N VAL A 688 -6.39 6.99 -23.87
CA VAL A 688 -6.14 5.58 -24.23
C VAL A 688 -6.40 4.69 -23.01
N TYR A 689 -5.89 5.05 -21.83
CA TYR A 689 -6.08 4.25 -20.61
C TYR A 689 -7.55 4.23 -20.19
N LEU A 690 -8.18 5.41 -20.09
CA LEU A 690 -9.58 5.57 -19.71
C LEU A 690 -10.50 4.75 -20.62
N LEU A 691 -10.41 4.93 -21.94
CA LEU A 691 -11.30 4.27 -22.91
C LEU A 691 -11.07 2.76 -22.98
N SER A 692 -9.82 2.31 -22.83
CA SER A 692 -9.50 0.88 -22.86
C SER A 692 -9.99 0.18 -21.58
N ILE A 693 -9.87 0.83 -20.42
CA ILE A 693 -10.43 0.33 -19.16
C ILE A 693 -11.96 0.33 -19.25
N ALA A 694 -12.59 1.43 -19.67
CA ALA A 694 -14.05 1.48 -19.83
C ALA A 694 -14.56 0.38 -20.78
N SER A 695 -13.90 0.16 -21.91
CA SER A 695 -14.25 -0.94 -22.83
C SER A 695 -14.10 -2.32 -22.21
N LYS A 696 -13.07 -2.54 -21.38
CA LYS A 696 -12.86 -3.79 -20.64
C LYS A 696 -14.00 -4.08 -19.64
N TYR A 697 -14.59 -3.04 -19.06
CA TYR A 697 -15.67 -3.12 -18.06
C TYR A 697 -17.07 -2.85 -18.65
N LYS A 698 -17.21 -2.74 -19.98
CA LYS A 698 -18.45 -2.25 -20.60
C LYS A 698 -19.70 -3.07 -20.28
N ASP A 699 -19.52 -4.38 -20.06
CA ASP A 699 -20.59 -5.35 -19.78
C ASP A 699 -20.62 -5.78 -18.31
N GLU A 700 -19.87 -5.08 -17.44
CA GLU A 700 -19.69 -5.44 -16.04
C GLU A 700 -20.38 -4.43 -15.12
N THR A 701 -20.88 -4.92 -13.98
CA THR A 701 -21.12 -4.08 -12.81
C THR A 701 -19.83 -4.03 -11.98
N PHE A 702 -19.40 -2.83 -11.59
CA PHE A 702 -18.14 -2.63 -10.87
C PHE A 702 -18.25 -1.55 -9.78
N TYR A 703 -17.24 -1.48 -8.93
CA TYR A 703 -17.20 -0.64 -7.74
C TYR A 703 -15.89 0.12 -7.66
N PHE A 704 -15.95 1.29 -7.04
CA PHE A 704 -14.77 2.10 -6.73
C PHE A 704 -14.50 2.03 -5.23
N PRO A 705 -13.45 1.34 -4.76
CA PRO A 705 -13.00 1.53 -3.39
C PRO A 705 -12.51 2.98 -3.19
N HIS A 706 -12.66 3.52 -1.99
CA HIS A 706 -12.27 4.90 -1.68
C HIS A 706 -11.24 5.01 -0.56
N SER A 707 -10.48 6.10 -0.61
CA SER A 707 -9.56 6.56 0.43
C SER A 707 -9.61 8.08 0.56
N MET A 708 -8.88 8.65 1.52
CA MET A 708 -8.90 10.09 1.76
C MET A 708 -7.53 10.75 1.60
N ASP A 709 -7.50 12.06 1.37
CA ASP A 709 -6.30 12.86 1.64
C ASP A 709 -6.18 13.22 3.14
N PHE A 710 -5.08 13.85 3.53
CA PHE A 710 -4.81 14.24 4.92
C PHE A 710 -5.83 15.23 5.51
N ARG A 711 -6.71 15.83 4.69
CA ARG A 711 -7.77 16.76 5.11
C ARG A 711 -9.14 16.08 5.20
N GLY A 712 -9.22 14.79 4.88
CA GLY A 712 -10.46 14.02 4.86
C GLY A 712 -11.25 14.11 3.55
N ARG A 713 -10.68 14.65 2.45
CA ARG A 713 -11.38 14.61 1.14
C ARG A 713 -11.29 13.21 0.56
N VAL A 714 -12.42 12.70 0.06
CA VAL A 714 -12.54 11.33 -0.42
C VAL A 714 -12.24 11.22 -1.92
N TYR A 715 -11.51 10.18 -2.32
CA TYR A 715 -11.15 9.89 -3.70
C TYR A 715 -11.24 8.38 -4.01
N PRO A 716 -11.71 7.99 -5.22
CA PRO A 716 -11.63 6.61 -5.72
C PRO A 716 -10.19 6.12 -5.83
N CYS A 717 -9.88 4.90 -5.36
CA CYS A 717 -8.54 4.33 -5.43
C CYS A 717 -8.03 4.13 -6.87
N PRO A 718 -8.83 3.64 -7.85
CA PRO A 718 -8.42 3.56 -9.25
C PRO A 718 -8.11 4.95 -9.85
N PRO A 719 -6.89 5.18 -10.39
CA PRO A 719 -6.49 6.51 -10.83
C PRO A 719 -6.91 6.86 -12.26
N HIS A 720 -7.12 5.86 -13.14
CA HIS A 720 -7.26 6.07 -14.59
C HIS A 720 -8.70 6.24 -15.07
N PHE A 721 -9.65 5.56 -14.43
CA PHE A 721 -11.06 5.58 -14.79
C PHE A 721 -11.89 5.68 -13.51
N SER A 722 -12.59 6.80 -13.31
CA SER A 722 -13.50 7.00 -12.18
C SER A 722 -14.43 8.20 -12.42
N TYR A 723 -15.47 8.34 -11.59
CA TYR A 723 -16.41 9.46 -11.66
C TYR A 723 -15.77 10.82 -11.28
N MET A 724 -14.58 10.83 -10.67
CA MET A 724 -13.82 12.05 -10.36
C MET A 724 -13.04 12.59 -11.57
N GLY A 725 -12.99 11.86 -12.68
CA GLY A 725 -12.26 12.25 -13.89
C GLY A 725 -12.89 13.40 -14.68
N SER A 726 -12.47 13.51 -15.94
CA SER A 726 -12.97 14.49 -16.92
C SER A 726 -14.45 14.27 -17.25
N ASP A 727 -15.03 15.19 -18.02
CA ASP A 727 -16.41 15.10 -18.50
C ASP A 727 -16.67 13.77 -19.24
N ILE A 728 -15.75 13.35 -20.11
CA ILE A 728 -15.78 12.02 -20.76
C ILE A 728 -15.86 10.88 -19.74
N SER A 729 -15.04 10.94 -18.68
CA SER A 729 -15.03 9.92 -17.63
C SER A 729 -16.40 9.82 -16.94
N ARG A 730 -17.05 10.96 -16.68
CA ARG A 730 -18.36 11.04 -16.05
C ARG A 730 -19.47 10.59 -16.99
N GLY A 731 -19.47 11.03 -18.24
CA GLY A 731 -20.49 10.68 -19.24
C GLY A 731 -20.50 9.19 -19.61
N ILE A 732 -19.34 8.53 -19.52
CA ILE A 732 -19.22 7.08 -19.72
C ILE A 732 -19.73 6.28 -18.51
N LEU A 733 -19.92 6.90 -17.35
CA LEU A 733 -20.37 6.23 -16.13
C LEU A 733 -21.86 6.45 -15.86
N LYS A 734 -22.54 5.39 -15.43
CA LYS A 734 -23.90 5.46 -14.88
C LYS A 734 -24.01 4.55 -13.66
N PHE A 735 -24.98 4.82 -12.79
CA PHE A 735 -25.31 3.91 -11.70
C PHE A 735 -25.78 2.57 -12.28
N ALA A 736 -25.30 1.46 -11.72
CA ALA A 736 -25.70 0.12 -12.15
C ALA A 736 -27.18 -0.17 -11.80
N LYS A 737 -27.62 0.36 -10.65
CA LYS A 737 -29.00 0.24 -10.17
C LYS A 737 -29.81 1.45 -10.64
N GLY A 738 -30.79 1.20 -11.51
CA GLY A 738 -31.80 2.19 -11.86
C GLY A 738 -32.81 2.40 -10.73
N VAL A 739 -33.34 3.62 -10.62
CA VAL A 739 -34.43 3.97 -9.70
C VAL A 739 -35.57 4.56 -10.55
N PRO A 740 -36.84 4.15 -10.34
CA PRO A 740 -37.98 4.77 -11.02
C PRO A 740 -38.02 6.28 -10.79
N LEU A 741 -38.27 7.05 -11.85
CA LEU A 741 -38.23 8.52 -11.78
C LEU A 741 -39.27 9.11 -10.82
N GLY A 742 -40.41 8.44 -10.64
CA GLY A 742 -41.54 8.99 -9.89
C GLY A 742 -42.08 10.27 -10.53
N GLU A 743 -42.84 11.05 -9.78
CA GLU A 743 -43.55 12.23 -10.30
C GLU A 743 -42.64 13.36 -10.77
N LYS A 744 -41.49 13.57 -10.10
CA LYS A 744 -40.59 14.71 -10.36
C LYS A 744 -39.23 14.32 -10.92
N GLY A 745 -38.95 13.03 -11.10
CA GLY A 745 -37.62 12.59 -11.54
C GLY A 745 -37.25 13.10 -12.93
N PHE A 746 -38.22 13.15 -13.86
CA PHE A 746 -38.00 13.68 -15.19
C PHE A 746 -37.68 15.19 -15.16
N ASP A 747 -38.42 15.97 -14.38
CA ASP A 747 -38.13 17.40 -14.17
C ASP A 747 -36.70 17.62 -13.63
N TRP A 748 -36.26 16.79 -12.68
CA TRP A 748 -34.90 16.86 -12.14
C TRP A 748 -33.84 16.51 -13.17
N LEU A 749 -34.11 15.59 -14.11
CA LEU A 749 -33.21 15.31 -15.22
C LEU A 749 -33.11 16.50 -16.18
N LEU A 750 -34.22 17.17 -16.51
CA LEU A 750 -34.22 18.37 -17.35
C LEU A 750 -33.49 19.55 -16.69
N ILE A 751 -33.68 19.75 -15.39
CA ILE A 751 -32.92 20.72 -14.60
C ILE A 751 -31.42 20.36 -14.61
N HIS A 752 -31.09 19.07 -14.45
CA HIS A 752 -29.71 18.60 -14.51
C HIS A 752 -29.06 18.85 -15.87
N LEU A 753 -29.74 18.54 -16.97
CA LEU A 753 -29.30 18.83 -18.33
C LEU A 753 -29.03 20.33 -18.51
N THR A 754 -29.94 21.19 -18.03
CA THR A 754 -29.74 22.65 -18.05
C THR A 754 -28.52 23.06 -17.22
N ASN A 755 -28.28 22.44 -16.06
CA ASN A 755 -27.10 22.71 -15.24
C ASN A 755 -25.80 22.38 -15.99
N LEU A 756 -25.77 21.24 -16.70
CA LEU A 756 -24.61 20.81 -17.49
C LEU A 756 -24.31 21.74 -18.66
N SER A 757 -25.34 22.33 -19.29
CA SER A 757 -25.15 23.31 -20.37
C SER A 757 -24.42 24.60 -19.92
N GLY A 758 -24.51 24.95 -18.63
CA GLY A 758 -23.97 26.20 -18.09
C GLY A 758 -24.68 27.48 -18.54
N LEU A 759 -25.77 27.38 -19.33
CA LEU A 759 -26.47 28.53 -19.93
C LEU A 759 -27.35 29.30 -18.94
N LYS A 760 -27.83 28.65 -17.87
CA LYS A 760 -28.80 29.21 -16.90
C LYS A 760 -28.30 29.22 -15.45
N LYS A 761 -27.01 29.51 -15.23
CA LYS A 761 -26.37 29.49 -13.89
C LYS A 761 -27.06 30.39 -12.85
N ARG A 762 -27.59 31.54 -13.28
CA ARG A 762 -28.25 32.53 -12.39
C ARG A 762 -29.76 32.31 -12.24
N ALA A 763 -30.32 31.35 -12.97
CA ALA A 763 -31.75 31.07 -12.96
C ALA A 763 -32.13 30.12 -11.82
N SER A 764 -33.36 30.24 -11.34
CA SER A 764 -34.03 29.31 -10.43
C SER A 764 -34.28 27.95 -11.06
N ASN A 765 -34.57 26.92 -10.27
CA ASN A 765 -34.88 25.59 -10.79
C ASN A 765 -36.12 25.57 -11.70
N THR A 766 -37.13 26.40 -11.41
CA THR A 766 -38.32 26.55 -12.25
C THR A 766 -37.98 27.12 -13.63
N GLU A 767 -37.16 28.17 -13.67
CA GLU A 767 -36.71 28.79 -14.92
C GLU A 767 -35.80 27.85 -15.73
N ARG A 768 -34.96 27.03 -15.05
CA ARG A 768 -34.16 26.00 -15.70
C ARG A 768 -35.03 24.93 -16.35
N LEU A 769 -36.07 24.47 -15.65
CA LEU A 769 -37.03 23.51 -16.19
C LEU A 769 -37.78 24.08 -17.41
N GLN A 770 -38.28 25.32 -17.33
CA GLN A 770 -38.93 26.00 -18.45
C GLN A 770 -37.99 26.13 -19.67
N PHE A 771 -36.72 26.46 -19.42
CA PHE A 771 -35.71 26.53 -20.48
C PHE A 771 -35.45 25.17 -21.14
N ALA A 772 -35.30 24.10 -20.36
CA ALA A 772 -35.16 22.75 -20.92
C ALA A 772 -36.37 22.36 -21.78
N ASN A 773 -37.59 22.62 -21.29
CA ASN A 773 -38.81 22.35 -22.04
C ASN A 773 -38.90 23.17 -23.35
N SER A 774 -38.37 24.39 -23.38
CA SER A 774 -38.32 25.20 -24.59
C SER A 774 -37.33 24.67 -25.65
N LEU A 775 -36.39 23.81 -25.24
CA LEU A 775 -35.36 23.21 -26.10
C LEU A 775 -35.58 21.71 -26.34
N MET A 776 -36.81 21.20 -26.14
CA MET A 776 -37.05 19.76 -26.19
C MET A 776 -36.69 19.16 -27.55
N HIS A 777 -36.97 19.87 -28.64
CA HIS A 777 -36.64 19.42 -29.99
C HIS A 777 -35.12 19.31 -30.17
N GLU A 778 -34.33 20.28 -29.70
CA GLU A 778 -32.87 20.23 -29.76
C GLU A 778 -32.29 19.13 -28.87
N ILE A 779 -32.93 18.84 -27.73
CA ILE A 779 -32.55 17.74 -26.83
C ILE A 779 -32.76 16.38 -27.52
N GLU A 780 -33.93 16.19 -28.16
CA GLU A 780 -34.26 14.99 -28.92
C GLU A 780 -33.30 14.81 -30.11
N ASP A 781 -33.08 15.86 -30.90
CA ASP A 781 -32.15 15.85 -32.03
C ASP A 781 -30.71 15.51 -31.58
N SER A 782 -30.22 16.11 -30.50
CA SER A 782 -28.89 15.81 -29.94
C SER A 782 -28.76 14.36 -29.46
N ALA A 783 -29.85 13.74 -29.01
CA ALA A 783 -29.85 12.36 -28.55
C ALA A 783 -29.87 11.36 -29.72
N GLU A 784 -30.65 11.65 -30.76
CA GLU A 784 -30.78 10.79 -31.96
C GLU A 784 -29.57 10.93 -32.89
N ASN A 785 -29.13 12.17 -33.13
CA ASN A 785 -28.14 12.55 -34.13
C ASN A 785 -26.98 13.37 -33.53
N PRO A 786 -26.19 12.81 -32.59
CA PRO A 786 -25.18 13.59 -31.86
C PRO A 786 -24.04 14.17 -32.72
N PHE A 787 -23.83 13.67 -33.95
CA PHE A 787 -22.69 14.04 -34.82
C PHE A 787 -23.04 14.32 -36.29
N THR A 788 -24.32 14.33 -36.64
CA THR A 788 -24.83 14.48 -38.01
C THR A 788 -26.06 15.35 -37.99
#